data_AF-A0A1K1S6X8-F1
#
_entry.id   AF-A0A1K1S6X8-F1
#
_cell.length_a   1.000
_cell.length_b   1.000
_cell.length_c   1.000
_cell.angle_alpha   90.00
_cell.angle_beta   90.00
_cell.angle_gamma   90.00
#
_symmetry.space_group_name_H-M   'P 1'
#
loop_
_entity.id
_entity.type
_entity.pdbx_description
1 polymer ?
#
loop_
_entity_poly.entity_id
_entity_poly.type
_entity_poly.pdbx_seq_one_letter_code
_entity_poly.pdbx_strand_id
1 'polypeptide(L)'
;MYFIMKRFVKQLAVFLTFSCTGNLLHAQSNWEIQEAPLQTRWSQLVSPTNALPEYPRPQMIRDNWENLNGLWEYAITDKDATKPVIFAGEILVPYPIESALSGVKKAVLPSQRLWYKRRLPPVPRPDGKRILLHFGAVDWQTTVYVNGKQAGTHTGGYQNFSFDITRLLKERDNEILVSVWDPSDQGINPHGKQVLAPKGIRYTATTGIWQTVWLETVPDTYISSLVITPDVDGGFVALTVKTSGMTGNMKVAAFAAANGSLISTTKGRTNETIKIPVPKAHLWSPDDPFLYDLSVKLIQNGDTSDAVSSYFGMRKIAIKKDLKGQERIYLNDQYTYNLGVLDQGFWPDGLYTAPTDEALRFDIEAIKSMGFNTIRKHIKIEPARWYYYADKLGMLVWQDMVTCASLKPEAKEAFEKESAANVAQLYNHPSIISWVLFNEGWFTYDQLRLTKWLKSTDPTRLVNGHTGENYEMDGQQVAEKWANADFADVHDYPGPGIAPALPGKARVLGEWGGIGVPVKGHEWDAAAGWGYVKITPAELSTRYASMVKKLKDYETQGQSGSIYTEPFDVEIEENGLITYDRRIIKVPLDTLRKIHAAFIPLRPGADLGLQNADTTSVPDPFRPQFLAILEMEADAKKTHDWQPLTENVTDYLGKGGTSFSPTKISSMALKVFNGTNDPKLLNQALKWMEQVVEIEKNTFTMGTYANLLYKSGDKENALKWMVKSVELAHEEEIPVYQAIYDKMKKGEKTW
;
A
#
# COMPACT_ATOMS: atom_id res chain seq x y z
N MET A 1 -17.19 17.77 49.34
CA MET A 1 -16.51 18.68 50.29
C MET A 1 -15.64 17.84 51.23
N TYR A 2 -14.69 18.43 51.97
CA TYR A 2 -13.62 17.74 52.72
C TYR A 2 -14.12 16.56 53.62
N PHE A 3 -13.49 15.38 53.74
CA PHE A 3 -12.09 14.92 54.06
C PHE A 3 -11.81 14.73 55.56
N ILE A 4 -11.10 13.63 55.93
CA ILE A 4 -10.41 13.20 57.22
C ILE A 4 -10.86 11.77 57.62
N MET A 5 -10.04 10.70 57.58
CA MET A 5 -8.85 10.28 58.39
C MET A 5 -9.20 9.76 59.82
N LYS A 6 -8.55 8.73 60.44
CA LYS A 6 -7.44 7.81 60.08
C LYS A 6 -7.30 6.65 61.12
N ARG A 7 -7.00 5.41 60.70
CA ARG A 7 -6.32 4.29 61.47
C ARG A 7 -7.00 3.86 62.81
N PHE A 8 -6.75 2.73 63.50
CA PHE A 8 -5.88 1.53 63.42
C PHE A 8 -6.61 0.39 64.24
N VAL A 9 -6.20 -0.88 64.48
CA VAL A 9 -4.95 -1.67 64.29
C VAL A 9 -5.27 -3.19 64.04
N LYS A 10 -4.30 -4.09 64.21
CA LYS A 10 -4.29 -5.57 64.03
C LYS A 10 -5.08 -6.40 65.06
N GLN A 11 -5.55 -7.60 64.64
CA GLN A 11 -4.97 -8.88 65.13
C GLN A 11 -5.17 -10.03 64.12
N LEU A 12 -4.48 -11.17 64.32
CA LEU A 12 -4.35 -12.28 63.37
C LEU A 12 -5.23 -13.48 63.74
N ALA A 13 -5.73 -14.18 62.71
CA ALA A 13 -6.02 -15.62 62.76
C ALA A 13 -5.59 -16.24 61.42
N VAL A 14 -4.90 -17.37 61.45
CA VAL A 14 -4.32 -18.00 60.25
C VAL A 14 -5.20 -19.16 59.78
N PHE A 15 -5.51 -19.20 58.48
CA PHE A 15 -5.94 -20.40 57.79
C PHE A 15 -5.04 -20.64 56.58
N LEU A 16 -4.46 -21.84 56.48
CA LEU A 16 -3.74 -22.27 55.29
C LEU A 16 -4.74 -22.73 54.23
N THR A 17 -4.63 -22.20 53.03
CA THR A 17 -5.11 -22.83 51.80
C THR A 17 -3.94 -23.01 50.84
N PHE A 18 -3.89 -24.18 50.19
CA PHE A 18 -2.79 -24.57 49.31
C PHE A 18 -2.93 -23.88 47.95
N SER A 19 -2.35 -22.68 47.81
CA SER A 19 -2.22 -22.02 46.51
C SER A 19 -1.09 -22.67 45.70
N CYS A 20 -1.44 -23.65 44.86
CA CYS A 20 -0.55 -24.12 43.79
C CYS A 20 -0.36 -23.01 42.74
N THR A 21 0.57 -22.09 42.98
CA THR A 21 1.02 -21.11 42.00
C THR A 21 1.77 -21.82 40.88
N GLY A 22 1.05 -22.19 39.83
CA GLY A 22 1.63 -22.62 38.58
C GLY A 22 2.41 -21.47 37.95
N ASN A 23 3.73 -21.46 38.14
CA ASN A 23 4.61 -20.49 37.51
C ASN A 23 4.64 -20.72 36.00
N LEU A 24 3.70 -20.08 35.29
CA LEU A 24 3.78 -19.88 33.85
C LEU A 24 4.96 -18.94 33.57
N LEU A 25 6.15 -19.53 33.44
CA LEU A 25 7.29 -18.94 32.76
C LEU A 25 6.84 -18.58 31.34
N HIS A 26 6.38 -17.35 31.17
CA HIS A 26 6.43 -16.72 29.86
C HIS A 26 7.91 -16.63 29.51
N ALA A 27 8.32 -17.36 28.48
CA ALA A 27 9.56 -17.04 27.80
C ALA A 27 9.43 -15.59 27.35
N GLN A 28 10.34 -14.74 27.80
CA GLN A 28 10.38 -13.35 27.38
C GLN A 28 10.76 -13.37 25.90
N SER A 29 9.82 -12.98 25.02
CA SER A 29 10.07 -12.99 23.58
C SER A 29 11.18 -12.00 23.24
N ASN A 30 12.03 -12.40 22.29
CA ASN A 30 13.10 -11.58 21.74
C ASN A 30 12.63 -10.77 20.51
N TRP A 31 11.32 -10.68 20.23
CA TRP A 31 10.82 -9.82 19.18
C TRP A 31 11.03 -8.34 19.54
N GLU A 32 11.62 -7.60 18.60
CA GLU A 32 11.69 -6.14 18.59
C GLU A 32 11.57 -5.63 17.15
N ILE A 33 10.99 -4.44 16.99
CA ILE A 33 10.87 -3.77 15.68
C ILE A 33 12.27 -3.49 15.16
N GLN A 34 12.59 -4.00 13.98
CA GLN A 34 13.92 -3.81 13.38
C GLN A 34 14.14 -2.35 12.95
N GLU A 35 15.40 -1.94 12.81
CA GLU A 35 15.74 -0.60 12.32
C GLU A 35 15.20 -0.38 10.91
N ALA A 36 14.59 0.79 10.66
CA ALA A 36 14.06 1.22 9.37
C ALA A 36 14.47 2.67 9.10
N PRO A 37 14.75 3.07 7.84
CA PRO A 37 15.12 4.45 7.50
C PRO A 37 14.10 5.49 7.99
N LEU A 38 12.81 5.13 8.00
CA LEU A 38 11.73 5.89 8.59
C LEU A 38 10.80 4.96 9.38
N GLN A 39 10.12 5.51 10.39
CA GLN A 39 9.04 4.85 11.11
C GLN A 39 7.87 5.82 11.33
N THR A 40 6.65 5.35 11.18
CA THR A 40 5.46 6.15 11.47
C THR A 40 5.23 6.31 12.98
N ARG A 41 4.36 7.25 13.36
CA ARG A 41 3.96 7.42 14.77
C ARG A 41 3.15 6.26 15.38
N TRP A 42 2.73 5.28 14.57
CA TRP A 42 2.01 4.09 15.03
C TRP A 42 2.90 2.87 15.26
N SER A 43 4.15 2.85 14.76
CA SER A 43 5.10 1.74 15.02
C SER A 43 5.25 1.43 16.52
N GLN A 44 5.40 2.47 17.35
CA GLN A 44 5.50 2.36 18.82
C GLN A 44 4.24 1.79 19.52
N LEU A 45 3.13 1.60 18.80
CA LEU A 45 1.89 1.01 19.32
C LEU A 45 1.77 -0.49 18.99
N VAL A 46 2.67 -1.03 18.16
CA VAL A 46 2.67 -2.43 17.71
C VAL A 46 3.36 -3.33 18.74
N SER A 47 2.74 -4.46 19.05
CA SER A 47 3.33 -5.50 19.89
C SER A 47 2.76 -6.90 19.58
N PRO A 48 3.40 -7.98 20.08
CA PRO A 48 2.91 -9.36 19.97
C PRO A 48 1.47 -9.62 20.43
N THR A 49 0.89 -8.75 21.28
CA THR A 49 -0.44 -8.94 21.88
C THR A 49 -1.53 -8.05 21.28
N ASN A 50 -1.20 -7.14 20.36
CA ASN A 50 -2.14 -6.20 19.74
C ASN A 50 -1.87 -5.91 18.25
N ALA A 51 -1.24 -6.83 17.51
CA ALA A 51 -1.08 -6.68 16.07
C ALA A 51 -2.43 -6.84 15.34
N LEU A 52 -3.02 -5.73 14.89
CA LEU A 52 -4.31 -5.63 14.19
C LEU A 52 -5.43 -6.49 14.86
N PRO A 53 -5.89 -6.12 16.07
CA PRO A 53 -6.82 -6.89 16.88
C PRO A 53 -8.27 -6.84 16.38
N GLU A 54 -8.60 -5.98 15.42
CA GLU A 54 -9.96 -5.75 14.93
C GLU A 54 -10.46 -6.90 14.04
N TYR A 55 -11.78 -7.11 14.00
CA TYR A 55 -12.36 -8.13 13.13
C TYR A 55 -12.11 -7.80 11.64
N PRO A 56 -11.50 -8.69 10.84
CA PRO A 56 -11.02 -8.33 9.49
C PRO A 56 -12.08 -8.11 8.42
N ARG A 57 -13.35 -8.50 8.63
CA ARG A 57 -14.40 -8.46 7.59
C ARG A 57 -15.61 -7.59 7.97
N PRO A 58 -15.54 -6.24 7.87
CA PRO A 58 -16.63 -5.34 8.26
C PRO A 58 -18.00 -5.57 7.59
N GLN A 59 -18.07 -6.33 6.49
CA GLN A 59 -19.31 -6.69 5.79
C GLN A 59 -19.79 -8.12 6.06
N MET A 60 -19.11 -8.89 6.91
CA MET A 60 -19.42 -10.28 7.28
C MET A 60 -19.15 -10.49 8.78
N ILE A 61 -19.62 -9.57 9.63
CA ILE A 61 -19.35 -9.55 11.08
C ILE A 61 -19.98 -10.75 11.78
N ARG A 62 -19.20 -11.41 12.64
CA ARG A 62 -19.55 -12.59 13.44
C ARG A 62 -18.97 -12.46 14.85
N ASP A 63 -19.69 -12.91 15.85
CA ASP A 63 -19.26 -12.79 17.26
C ASP A 63 -18.27 -13.89 17.68
N ASN A 64 -18.43 -15.11 17.15
CA ASN A 64 -17.63 -16.28 17.53
C ASN A 64 -16.39 -16.44 16.65
N TRP A 65 -15.35 -15.64 16.92
CA TRP A 65 -14.08 -15.65 16.21
C TRP A 65 -12.88 -15.51 17.16
N GLU A 66 -11.67 -15.84 16.69
CA GLU A 66 -10.43 -15.74 17.45
C GLU A 66 -9.29 -15.22 16.56
N ASN A 67 -8.60 -14.15 16.97
CA ASN A 67 -7.50 -13.57 16.22
C ASN A 67 -6.20 -14.39 16.40
N LEU A 68 -5.56 -14.79 15.30
CA LEU A 68 -4.31 -15.56 15.28
C LEU A 68 -3.07 -14.74 14.89
N ASN A 69 -3.18 -13.41 14.89
CA ASN A 69 -2.02 -12.50 14.85
C ASN A 69 -1.17 -12.62 16.14
N GLY A 70 -0.05 -11.89 16.18
CA GLY A 70 0.98 -12.06 17.20
C GLY A 70 2.10 -12.95 16.68
N LEU A 71 2.89 -13.54 17.59
CA LEU A 71 4.09 -14.28 17.21
C LEU A 71 3.78 -15.67 16.61
N TRP A 72 4.58 -16.04 15.61
CA TRP A 72 4.68 -17.37 15.00
C TRP A 72 6.17 -17.72 14.91
N GLU A 73 6.54 -19.00 14.96
CA GLU A 73 7.91 -19.43 14.63
C GLU A 73 8.10 -19.40 13.11
N TYR A 74 9.23 -18.88 12.59
CA TYR A 74 9.51 -18.86 11.15
C TYR A 74 10.75 -19.65 10.73
N ALA A 75 10.80 -20.09 9.48
CA ALA A 75 11.98 -20.66 8.84
C ALA A 75 12.00 -20.35 7.33
N ILE A 76 13.17 -20.07 6.78
CA ILE A 76 13.40 -20.01 5.32
C ILE A 76 14.17 -21.26 4.92
N THR A 77 13.68 -21.99 3.92
CA THR A 77 14.37 -23.15 3.31
C THR A 77 14.59 -22.92 1.83
N ASP A 78 15.36 -23.77 1.16
CA ASP A 78 15.26 -23.89 -0.30
C ASP A 78 13.83 -24.29 -0.71
N LYS A 79 13.42 -23.89 -1.91
CA LYS A 79 12.04 -24.03 -2.42
C LYS A 79 11.52 -25.46 -2.39
N ASP A 80 12.38 -26.41 -2.71
CA ASP A 80 12.05 -27.82 -2.89
C ASP A 80 12.56 -28.70 -1.73
N ALA A 81 13.01 -28.07 -0.62
CA ALA A 81 13.42 -28.76 0.59
C ALA A 81 12.24 -29.41 1.34
N THR A 82 12.56 -30.43 2.13
CA THR A 82 11.60 -31.02 3.08
C THR A 82 11.17 -30.01 4.14
N LYS A 83 9.97 -30.21 4.72
CA LYS A 83 9.44 -29.40 5.82
C LYS A 83 10.49 -29.18 6.93
N PRO A 84 10.72 -27.94 7.42
CA PRO A 84 11.70 -27.67 8.45
C PRO A 84 11.32 -28.29 9.79
N VAL A 85 12.32 -28.85 10.48
CA VAL A 85 12.19 -29.32 11.88
C VAL A 85 12.69 -28.25 12.87
N ILE A 86 13.70 -27.48 12.46
CA ILE A 86 14.28 -26.36 13.20
C ILE A 86 13.72 -25.06 12.62
N PHE A 87 13.39 -24.11 13.49
CA PHE A 87 12.90 -22.79 13.13
C PHE A 87 13.94 -21.73 13.53
N ALA A 88 14.04 -20.66 12.74
CA ALA A 88 15.10 -19.66 12.84
C ALA A 88 14.86 -18.60 13.92
N GLY A 89 13.60 -18.38 14.31
CA GLY A 89 13.19 -17.41 15.32
C GLY A 89 11.68 -17.18 15.32
N GLU A 90 11.25 -16.09 15.94
CA GLU A 90 9.85 -15.63 15.92
C GLU A 90 9.65 -14.53 14.87
N ILE A 91 8.43 -14.44 14.33
CA ILE A 91 7.97 -13.37 13.43
C ILE A 91 6.60 -12.86 13.89
N LEU A 92 6.38 -11.55 13.85
CA LEU A 92 5.09 -10.94 14.18
C LEU A 92 4.15 -10.95 12.97
N VAL A 93 3.19 -11.87 13.00
CA VAL A 93 2.08 -11.91 12.03
C VAL A 93 1.06 -10.82 12.40
N PRO A 94 0.57 -10.02 11.43
CA PRO A 94 0.62 -10.25 9.98
C PRO A 94 1.49 -9.24 9.23
N TYR A 95 2.73 -8.99 9.66
CA TYR A 95 3.65 -8.11 8.92
C TYR A 95 4.57 -8.92 7.99
N PRO A 96 4.86 -8.44 6.76
CA PRO A 96 5.74 -9.12 5.80
C PRO A 96 7.12 -9.38 6.37
N ILE A 97 7.77 -10.50 6.02
CA ILE A 97 9.09 -10.83 6.56
C ILE A 97 10.17 -9.80 6.20
N GLU A 98 10.00 -9.06 5.11
CA GLU A 98 10.82 -7.93 4.67
C GLU A 98 10.62 -6.67 5.52
N SER A 99 9.47 -6.52 6.19
CA SER A 99 9.13 -5.34 6.97
C SER A 99 9.86 -5.28 8.31
N ALA A 100 10.02 -4.06 8.86
CA ALA A 100 10.60 -3.87 10.17
C ALA A 100 9.69 -4.34 11.32
N LEU A 101 8.37 -4.15 11.18
CA LEU A 101 7.36 -4.57 12.17
C LEU A 101 7.27 -6.09 12.34
N SER A 102 7.71 -6.88 11.35
CA SER A 102 7.81 -8.34 11.48
C SER A 102 8.79 -8.79 12.59
N GLY A 103 9.75 -7.95 12.95
CA GLY A 103 10.89 -8.31 13.79
C GLY A 103 11.96 -9.15 13.07
N VAL A 104 11.87 -9.30 11.74
CA VAL A 104 12.79 -10.14 10.95
C VAL A 104 13.53 -9.36 9.87
N LYS A 105 12.84 -8.52 9.11
CA LYS A 105 13.38 -7.64 8.04
C LYS A 105 14.35 -8.35 7.08
N LYS A 106 13.92 -9.44 6.44
CA LYS A 106 14.71 -10.24 5.47
C LYS A 106 13.94 -10.51 4.19
N ALA A 107 14.62 -10.35 3.05
CA ALA A 107 14.11 -10.78 1.75
C ALA A 107 14.06 -12.31 1.63
N VAL A 108 13.02 -12.83 0.98
CA VAL A 108 12.93 -14.21 0.54
C VAL A 108 13.16 -14.27 -0.98
N LEU A 109 13.99 -15.21 -1.43
CA LEU A 109 14.33 -15.34 -2.85
C LEU A 109 13.41 -16.33 -3.60
N PRO A 110 13.25 -16.23 -4.93
CA PRO A 110 12.44 -17.16 -5.73
C PRO A 110 12.86 -18.64 -5.66
N SER A 111 14.11 -18.90 -5.24
CA SER A 111 14.68 -20.22 -4.98
C SER A 111 14.42 -20.75 -3.57
N GLN A 112 13.74 -19.98 -2.71
CA GLN A 112 13.49 -20.29 -1.30
C GLN A 112 12.00 -20.53 -1.02
N ARG A 113 11.67 -20.83 0.23
CA ARG A 113 10.31 -21.04 0.73
C ARG A 113 10.24 -20.62 2.20
N LEU A 114 9.27 -19.78 2.52
CA LEU A 114 8.99 -19.33 3.87
C LEU A 114 8.03 -20.31 4.55
N TRP A 115 8.30 -20.61 5.82
CA TRP A 115 7.46 -21.44 6.67
C TRP A 115 7.11 -20.67 7.94
N TYR A 116 5.85 -20.74 8.35
CA TYR A 116 5.35 -20.23 9.63
C TYR A 116 4.77 -21.40 10.43
N LYS A 117 5.00 -21.46 11.74
CA LYS A 117 4.42 -22.46 12.63
C LYS A 117 3.86 -21.79 13.89
N ARG A 118 2.64 -22.16 14.27
CA ARG A 118 1.99 -21.67 15.50
C ARG A 118 1.22 -22.78 16.19
N ARG A 119 1.42 -22.87 17.50
CA ARG A 119 0.55 -23.65 18.39
C ARG A 119 -0.74 -22.87 18.62
N LEU A 120 -1.87 -23.51 18.42
CA LEU A 120 -3.16 -22.94 18.78
C LEU A 120 -3.41 -23.13 20.29
N PRO A 121 -4.13 -22.19 20.94
CA PRO A 121 -4.71 -22.46 22.25
C PRO A 121 -5.78 -23.57 22.16
N PRO A 122 -6.39 -24.00 23.28
CA PRO A 122 -7.47 -24.98 23.26
C PRO A 122 -8.71 -24.46 22.52
N VAL A 123 -8.85 -24.81 21.23
CA VAL A 123 -9.99 -24.43 20.39
C VAL A 123 -11.24 -25.24 20.80
N PRO A 124 -12.30 -24.61 21.35
CA PRO A 124 -13.53 -25.32 21.68
C PRO A 124 -14.21 -25.82 20.40
N ARG A 125 -14.64 -27.09 20.40
CA ARG A 125 -15.38 -27.69 19.28
C ARG A 125 -16.75 -28.20 19.76
N PRO A 126 -17.78 -27.35 19.81
CA PRO A 126 -19.14 -27.78 20.14
C PRO A 126 -19.72 -28.70 19.05
N ASP A 127 -20.65 -29.56 19.42
CA ASP A 127 -21.39 -30.40 18.46
C ASP A 127 -22.20 -29.55 17.47
N GLY A 128 -22.29 -30.01 16.22
CA GLY A 128 -22.98 -29.29 15.14
C GLY A 128 -22.30 -27.99 14.70
N LYS A 129 -21.02 -27.80 15.03
CA LYS A 129 -20.19 -26.66 14.60
C LYS A 129 -19.02 -27.09 13.69
N ARG A 130 -18.46 -26.08 13.02
CA ARG A 130 -17.24 -26.10 12.22
C ARG A 130 -16.29 -25.02 12.69
N ILE A 131 -15.00 -25.32 12.65
CA ILE A 131 -13.91 -24.36 12.83
C ILE A 131 -13.32 -24.07 11.46
N LEU A 132 -13.47 -22.83 11.01
CA LEU A 132 -12.82 -22.33 9.80
C LEU A 132 -11.53 -21.61 10.20
N LEU A 133 -10.43 -21.89 9.51
CA LEU A 133 -9.19 -21.11 9.58
C LEU A 133 -9.16 -20.17 8.38
N HIS A 134 -9.03 -18.87 8.64
CA HIS A 134 -9.07 -17.78 7.66
C HIS A 134 -7.72 -17.06 7.56
N PHE A 135 -7.41 -16.60 6.35
CA PHE A 135 -6.30 -15.69 6.04
C PHE A 135 -6.85 -14.52 5.20
N GLY A 136 -6.45 -13.29 5.52
CA GLY A 136 -6.86 -12.10 4.75
C GLY A 136 -6.20 -12.03 3.38
N ALA A 137 -4.89 -12.30 3.33
CA ALA A 137 -4.07 -12.46 2.13
C ALA A 137 -2.71 -13.07 2.55
N VAL A 138 -2.06 -13.83 1.66
CA VAL A 138 -0.73 -14.42 1.88
C VAL A 138 0.02 -14.48 0.54
N ASP A 139 1.09 -13.72 0.37
CA ASP A 139 1.76 -13.54 -0.92
C ASP A 139 2.80 -14.66 -1.20
N TRP A 140 2.63 -15.58 -2.16
CA TRP A 140 1.42 -15.81 -3.00
C TRP A 140 0.98 -17.28 -3.11
N GLN A 141 1.91 -18.26 -3.18
CA GLN A 141 1.56 -19.68 -3.25
C GLN A 141 1.65 -20.32 -1.87
N THR A 142 0.48 -20.47 -1.24
CA THR A 142 0.36 -20.94 0.15
C THR A 142 -0.10 -22.39 0.24
N THR A 143 0.47 -23.18 1.15
CA THR A 143 -0.03 -24.49 1.58
C THR A 143 -0.18 -24.50 3.10
N VAL A 144 -1.35 -24.89 3.61
CA VAL A 144 -1.64 -24.93 5.05
C VAL A 144 -1.75 -26.37 5.52
N TYR A 145 -1.09 -26.69 6.63
CA TYR A 145 -1.20 -27.95 7.35
C TYR A 145 -1.71 -27.70 8.78
N VAL A 146 -2.56 -28.60 9.28
CA VAL A 146 -2.99 -28.64 10.69
C VAL A 146 -2.66 -30.02 11.24
N ASN A 147 -1.93 -30.08 12.35
CA ASN A 147 -1.44 -31.33 12.95
C ASN A 147 -0.74 -32.25 11.93
N GLY A 148 0.12 -31.68 11.09
CA GLY A 148 0.86 -32.36 10.01
C GLY A 148 0.05 -32.71 8.75
N LYS A 149 -1.29 -32.80 8.84
CA LYS A 149 -2.19 -33.09 7.71
C LYS A 149 -2.47 -31.82 6.91
N GLN A 150 -2.56 -31.93 5.58
CA GLN A 150 -2.85 -30.78 4.72
C GLN A 150 -4.32 -30.35 4.84
N ALA A 151 -4.55 -29.06 5.05
CA ALA A 151 -5.87 -28.43 5.05
C ALA A 151 -6.26 -27.93 3.65
N GLY A 152 -5.30 -27.38 2.91
CA GLY A 152 -5.50 -26.92 1.54
C GLY A 152 -4.34 -26.10 0.99
N THR A 153 -4.55 -25.54 -0.20
CA THR A 153 -3.60 -24.68 -0.92
C THR A 153 -4.31 -23.43 -1.44
N HIS A 154 -3.60 -22.31 -1.49
CA HIS A 154 -4.04 -21.07 -2.12
C HIS A 154 -2.96 -20.55 -3.09
N THR A 155 -3.39 -19.74 -4.06
CA THR A 155 -2.51 -19.11 -5.06
C THR A 155 -3.14 -17.79 -5.46
N GLY A 156 -2.55 -16.70 -4.97
CA GLY A 156 -2.97 -15.33 -5.20
C GLY A 156 -2.51 -14.43 -4.05
N GLY A 157 -1.96 -13.26 -4.38
CA GLY A 157 -1.23 -12.44 -3.40
C GLY A 157 -2.11 -11.63 -2.44
N TYR A 158 -3.39 -11.45 -2.81
CA TYR A 158 -4.24 -10.36 -2.31
C TYR A 158 -5.65 -10.78 -1.90
N GLN A 159 -5.98 -12.07 -2.04
CA GLN A 159 -7.35 -12.56 -1.90
C GLN A 159 -7.50 -13.40 -0.64
N ASN A 160 -8.60 -13.18 0.08
CA ASN A 160 -8.90 -13.94 1.29
C ASN A 160 -9.30 -15.38 0.98
N PHE A 161 -8.89 -16.29 1.86
CA PHE A 161 -9.24 -17.71 1.76
C PHE A 161 -9.46 -18.34 3.14
N SER A 162 -10.10 -19.51 3.15
CA SER A 162 -10.31 -20.26 4.38
C SER A 162 -10.42 -21.77 4.14
N PHE A 163 -10.14 -22.55 5.19
CA PHE A 163 -10.26 -24.00 5.19
C PHE A 163 -11.06 -24.48 6.42
N ASP A 164 -11.94 -25.47 6.22
CA ASP A 164 -12.58 -26.21 7.32
C ASP A 164 -11.54 -27.14 7.97
N ILE A 165 -11.04 -26.75 9.14
CA ILE A 165 -10.03 -27.51 9.88
C ILE A 165 -10.65 -28.44 10.95
N THR A 166 -11.98 -28.49 11.06
CA THR A 166 -12.73 -29.21 12.11
C THR A 166 -12.30 -30.68 12.27
N ARG A 167 -11.99 -31.35 11.16
CA ARG A 167 -11.58 -32.77 11.12
C ARG A 167 -10.06 -32.99 11.27
N LEU A 168 -9.28 -31.91 11.32
CA LEU A 168 -7.82 -31.93 11.49
C LEU A 168 -7.40 -31.58 12.92
N LEU A 169 -8.27 -30.87 13.66
CA LEU A 169 -8.09 -30.54 15.07
C LEU A 169 -8.16 -31.79 15.99
N LYS A 170 -7.27 -31.79 16.98
CA LYS A 170 -7.30 -32.59 18.20
C LYS A 170 -8.05 -31.82 19.30
N GLU A 171 -8.29 -32.46 20.45
CA GLU A 171 -8.82 -31.79 21.66
C GLU A 171 -7.85 -30.76 22.25
N ARG A 172 -6.53 -31.00 22.16
CA ARG A 172 -5.45 -30.17 22.69
C ARG A 172 -4.21 -30.25 21.79
N ASP A 173 -3.23 -29.38 22.04
CA ASP A 173 -1.91 -29.41 21.39
C ASP A 173 -2.01 -29.41 19.86
N ASN A 174 -2.82 -28.48 19.37
CA ASN A 174 -3.05 -28.20 17.96
C ASN A 174 -1.94 -27.31 17.40
N GLU A 175 -1.49 -27.61 16.19
CA GLU A 175 -0.44 -26.86 15.49
C GLU A 175 -0.89 -26.55 14.06
N ILE A 176 -0.69 -25.30 13.64
CA ILE A 176 -0.74 -24.87 12.24
C ILE A 176 0.70 -24.76 11.74
N LEU A 177 0.97 -25.30 10.55
CA LEU A 177 2.17 -25.05 9.77
C LEU A 177 1.73 -24.49 8.40
N VAL A 178 2.16 -23.27 8.08
CA VAL A 178 1.96 -22.63 6.77
C VAL A 178 3.26 -22.69 6.00
N SER A 179 3.17 -22.96 4.70
CA SER A 179 4.25 -22.86 3.74
C SER A 179 3.89 -21.84 2.68
N VAL A 180 4.80 -20.94 2.33
CA VAL A 180 4.61 -19.93 1.29
C VAL A 180 5.82 -19.93 0.35
N TRP A 181 5.54 -19.90 -0.95
CA TRP A 181 6.53 -19.56 -1.97
C TRP A 181 6.10 -18.26 -2.65
N ASP A 182 7.04 -17.32 -2.77
CA ASP A 182 6.93 -16.17 -3.66
C ASP A 182 8.16 -16.09 -4.59
N PRO A 183 7.96 -15.93 -5.91
CA PRO A 183 9.00 -15.52 -6.85
C PRO A 183 9.05 -14.01 -7.12
N SER A 184 8.19 -13.20 -6.50
CA SER A 184 8.14 -11.73 -6.62
C SER A 184 8.12 -11.28 -8.10
N ASP A 185 9.00 -10.36 -8.50
CA ASP A 185 9.09 -9.83 -9.88
C ASP A 185 9.63 -10.84 -10.92
N GLN A 186 10.00 -12.06 -10.50
CA GLN A 186 10.53 -13.12 -11.38
C GLN A 186 9.49 -14.20 -11.71
N GLY A 187 8.24 -14.04 -11.25
CA GLY A 187 7.19 -15.05 -11.32
C GLY A 187 6.22 -14.99 -12.50
N ILE A 188 5.04 -15.56 -12.25
CA ILE A 188 3.82 -15.43 -13.06
C ILE A 188 2.70 -14.70 -12.30
N ASN A 189 2.92 -14.42 -11.02
CA ASN A 189 1.98 -13.79 -10.10
C ASN A 189 1.85 -12.29 -10.35
N PRO A 190 0.63 -11.73 -10.37
CA PRO A 190 0.42 -10.31 -10.26
C PRO A 190 1.07 -9.78 -8.98
N HIS A 191 2.02 -8.84 -9.09
CA HIS A 191 2.81 -8.32 -7.97
C HIS A 191 2.89 -6.76 -7.96
N GLY A 192 2.18 -6.08 -8.87
CA GLY A 192 2.10 -4.62 -8.92
C GLY A 192 3.46 -3.95 -9.12
N LYS A 193 3.93 -3.22 -8.09
CA LYS A 193 5.25 -2.54 -8.05
C LYS A 193 6.32 -3.26 -7.20
N GLN A 194 6.00 -4.39 -6.58
CA GLN A 194 6.95 -5.17 -5.77
C GLN A 194 8.13 -5.68 -6.61
N VAL A 195 9.37 -5.55 -6.12
CA VAL A 195 10.58 -6.11 -6.74
C VAL A 195 11.62 -6.54 -5.70
N LEU A 196 12.46 -7.50 -6.07
CA LEU A 196 13.61 -7.93 -5.24
C LEU A 196 14.79 -6.93 -5.24
N ALA A 197 14.77 -5.92 -6.12
CA ALA A 197 15.78 -4.88 -6.21
C ALA A 197 15.13 -3.50 -6.46
N PRO A 198 14.64 -2.82 -5.40
CA PRO A 198 13.93 -1.54 -5.48
C PRO A 198 14.71 -0.44 -6.19
N LYS A 199 14.03 0.33 -7.05
CA LYS A 199 14.59 1.43 -7.86
C LYS A 199 13.51 2.21 -8.60
N GLY A 200 13.63 3.52 -8.62
CA GLY A 200 12.63 4.41 -9.22
C GLY A 200 11.24 4.10 -8.68
N ILE A 201 10.28 3.91 -9.59
CA ILE A 201 8.86 3.61 -9.28
C ILE A 201 8.60 2.13 -8.90
N ARG A 202 9.56 1.44 -8.27
CA ARG A 202 9.48 0.01 -7.92
C ARG A 202 10.07 -0.22 -6.52
N TYR A 203 9.32 -0.90 -5.67
CA TYR A 203 9.50 -0.90 -4.21
C TYR A 203 9.82 -2.27 -3.62
N THR A 204 10.17 -2.32 -2.34
CA THR A 204 10.47 -3.55 -1.59
C THR A 204 9.33 -4.58 -1.70
N ALA A 205 9.69 -5.83 -1.99
CA ALA A 205 8.75 -6.95 -2.01
C ALA A 205 8.18 -7.29 -0.61
N THR A 206 7.08 -8.04 -0.60
CA THR A 206 6.37 -8.53 0.57
C THR A 206 6.09 -10.02 0.39
N THR A 207 6.74 -10.86 1.18
CA THR A 207 6.53 -12.31 1.18
C THR A 207 5.66 -12.73 2.35
N GLY A 208 4.71 -13.63 2.11
CA GLY A 208 4.01 -14.35 3.17
C GLY A 208 2.80 -13.62 3.74
N ILE A 209 2.54 -13.83 5.04
CA ILE A 209 1.28 -13.47 5.68
C ILE A 209 1.27 -11.98 6.02
N TRP A 210 0.66 -11.17 5.14
CA TRP A 210 0.62 -9.72 5.26
C TRP A 210 -0.76 -9.15 5.70
N GLN A 211 -1.78 -10.01 5.84
CA GLN A 211 -3.06 -9.64 6.49
C GLN A 211 -3.47 -10.65 7.56
N THR A 212 -4.35 -10.23 8.47
CA THR A 212 -4.77 -10.98 9.65
C THR A 212 -5.12 -12.44 9.38
N VAL A 213 -4.72 -13.31 10.30
CA VAL A 213 -5.12 -14.73 10.37
C VAL A 213 -6.11 -14.89 11.52
N TRP A 214 -7.19 -15.66 11.35
CA TRP A 214 -8.18 -15.86 12.41
C TRP A 214 -8.94 -17.19 12.31
N LEU A 215 -9.58 -17.60 13.41
CA LEU A 215 -10.56 -18.69 13.43
C LEU A 215 -12.00 -18.16 13.46
N GLU A 216 -12.93 -18.92 12.89
CA GLU A 216 -14.38 -18.70 13.07
C GLU A 216 -15.08 -19.99 13.48
N THR A 217 -15.97 -19.92 14.48
CA THR A 217 -16.84 -21.04 14.88
C THR A 217 -18.23 -20.86 14.27
N VAL A 218 -18.52 -21.60 13.20
CA VAL A 218 -19.77 -21.50 12.42
C VAL A 218 -20.61 -22.78 12.59
N PRO A 219 -21.94 -22.76 12.36
CA PRO A 219 -22.75 -23.98 12.30
C PRO A 219 -22.40 -24.90 11.12
N ASP A 220 -22.83 -26.16 11.18
CA ASP A 220 -22.73 -27.16 10.10
C ASP A 220 -23.25 -26.70 8.73
N THR A 221 -24.10 -25.67 8.68
CA THR A 221 -24.52 -24.97 7.45
C THR A 221 -24.66 -23.49 7.74
N TYR A 222 -23.88 -22.67 7.04
CA TYR A 222 -23.56 -21.29 7.42
C TYR A 222 -23.55 -20.33 6.22
N ILE A 223 -23.71 -19.02 6.49
CA ILE A 223 -23.58 -17.93 5.52
C ILE A 223 -22.11 -17.84 5.11
N SER A 224 -21.83 -18.13 3.83
CA SER A 224 -20.48 -18.09 3.27
C SER A 224 -20.14 -16.73 2.66
N SER A 225 -21.11 -16.07 2.01
CA SER A 225 -20.98 -14.68 1.57
C SER A 225 -22.34 -14.00 1.38
N LEU A 226 -22.33 -12.67 1.36
CA LEU A 226 -23.45 -11.84 0.89
C LEU A 226 -23.06 -11.22 -0.46
N VAL A 227 -24.02 -11.08 -1.36
CA VAL A 227 -23.93 -10.21 -2.55
C VAL A 227 -25.00 -9.14 -2.40
N ILE A 228 -24.59 -7.88 -2.38
CA ILE A 228 -25.43 -6.73 -2.00
C ILE A 228 -25.39 -5.70 -3.13
N THR A 229 -26.49 -5.53 -3.84
CA THR A 229 -26.58 -4.71 -5.05
C THR A 229 -27.66 -3.62 -4.88
N PRO A 230 -27.30 -2.33 -4.74
CA PRO A 230 -28.28 -1.26 -4.58
C PRO A 230 -28.99 -0.92 -5.90
N ASP A 231 -30.33 -0.92 -5.89
CA ASP A 231 -31.16 -0.38 -6.98
C ASP A 231 -31.86 0.89 -6.49
N VAL A 232 -31.23 2.03 -6.78
CA VAL A 232 -31.69 3.37 -6.38
C VAL A 232 -33.01 3.73 -7.05
N ASP A 233 -33.20 3.36 -8.32
CA ASP A 233 -34.38 3.72 -9.11
C ASP A 233 -35.56 2.79 -8.86
N GLY A 234 -35.28 1.50 -8.59
CA GLY A 234 -36.26 0.54 -8.07
C GLY A 234 -36.62 0.74 -6.60
N GLY A 235 -35.82 1.48 -5.83
CA GLY A 235 -36.06 1.77 -4.40
C GLY A 235 -35.86 0.56 -3.48
N PHE A 236 -34.90 -0.33 -3.80
CA PHE A 236 -34.58 -1.51 -2.99
C PHE A 236 -33.09 -1.84 -3.04
N VAL A 237 -32.58 -2.60 -2.07
CA VAL A 237 -31.31 -3.31 -2.20
C VAL A 237 -31.57 -4.79 -2.48
N ALA A 238 -30.92 -5.34 -3.49
CA ALA A 238 -30.96 -6.77 -3.79
C ALA A 238 -29.89 -7.48 -2.96
N LEU A 239 -30.31 -8.50 -2.21
CA LEU A 239 -29.46 -9.33 -1.37
C LEU A 239 -29.53 -10.78 -1.86
N THR A 240 -28.39 -11.37 -2.21
CA THR A 240 -28.25 -12.83 -2.39
C THR A 240 -27.39 -13.38 -1.28
N VAL A 241 -27.94 -14.30 -0.48
CA VAL A 241 -27.24 -14.94 0.64
C VAL A 241 -26.69 -16.28 0.18
N LYS A 242 -25.37 -16.37 0.01
CA LYS A 242 -24.68 -17.62 -0.32
C LYS A 242 -24.38 -18.40 0.96
N THR A 243 -24.39 -19.72 0.85
CA THR A 243 -24.23 -20.64 1.99
C THR A 243 -23.28 -21.78 1.67
N SER A 244 -22.70 -22.36 2.72
CA SER A 244 -21.93 -23.59 2.70
C SER A 244 -22.60 -24.61 3.62
N GLY A 245 -22.47 -25.91 3.32
CA GLY A 245 -23.24 -26.98 3.96
C GLY A 245 -24.56 -27.32 3.25
N MET A 246 -25.39 -28.16 3.87
CA MET A 246 -26.66 -28.63 3.30
C MET A 246 -27.82 -27.73 3.75
N THR A 247 -28.27 -26.84 2.85
CA THR A 247 -29.32 -25.84 3.13
C THR A 247 -30.69 -26.44 3.43
N GLY A 248 -31.08 -27.50 2.72
CA GLY A 248 -32.42 -28.10 2.85
C GLY A 248 -33.54 -27.07 2.70
N ASN A 249 -34.35 -26.91 3.75
CA ASN A 249 -35.46 -25.95 3.81
C ASN A 249 -35.12 -24.66 4.61
N MET A 250 -33.84 -24.32 4.78
CA MET A 250 -33.43 -23.07 5.46
C MET A 250 -33.98 -21.83 4.76
N LYS A 251 -34.41 -20.85 5.56
CA LYS A 251 -34.93 -19.56 5.10
C LYS A 251 -33.96 -18.45 5.48
N VAL A 252 -33.96 -17.37 4.71
CA VAL A 252 -33.26 -16.14 5.05
C VAL A 252 -34.24 -15.18 5.71
N ALA A 253 -33.80 -14.49 6.76
CA ALA A 253 -34.42 -13.27 7.27
C ALA A 253 -33.37 -12.16 7.27
N ALA A 254 -33.65 -11.08 6.53
CA ALA A 254 -32.80 -9.90 6.41
C ALA A 254 -33.49 -8.68 7.03
N PHE A 255 -32.73 -7.88 7.77
CA PHE A 255 -33.20 -6.73 8.53
C PHE A 255 -32.31 -5.53 8.18
N ALA A 256 -32.88 -4.50 7.55
CA ALA A 256 -32.17 -3.27 7.22
C ALA A 256 -32.58 -2.15 8.18
N ALA A 257 -31.60 -1.42 8.70
CA ALA A 257 -31.80 -0.32 9.64
C ALA A 257 -31.09 0.95 9.19
N ALA A 258 -31.60 2.10 9.64
CA ALA A 258 -31.06 3.43 9.41
C ALA A 258 -30.98 4.15 10.75
N ASN A 259 -29.81 4.68 11.12
CA ASN A 259 -29.60 5.36 12.41
C ASN A 259 -30.08 4.50 13.62
N GLY A 260 -29.74 3.20 13.63
CA GLY A 260 -30.17 2.23 14.64
C GLY A 260 -31.67 1.84 14.61
N SER A 261 -32.48 2.44 13.75
CA SER A 261 -33.92 2.17 13.63
C SER A 261 -34.20 1.20 12.48
N LEU A 262 -34.93 0.11 12.75
CA LEU A 262 -35.33 -0.87 11.74
C LEU A 262 -36.28 -0.24 10.70
N ILE A 263 -35.86 -0.19 9.44
CA ILE A 263 -36.66 0.37 8.33
C ILE A 263 -37.31 -0.70 7.45
N SER A 264 -36.74 -1.91 7.41
CA SER A 264 -37.19 -2.96 6.49
C SER A 264 -36.88 -4.35 7.04
N THR A 265 -37.77 -5.30 6.79
CA THR A 265 -37.56 -6.72 7.10
C THR A 265 -38.08 -7.54 5.94
N THR A 266 -37.25 -8.45 5.43
CA THR A 266 -37.59 -9.28 4.27
C THR A 266 -37.19 -10.71 4.51
N LYS A 267 -38.04 -11.66 4.08
CA LYS A 267 -37.78 -13.09 4.17
C LYS A 267 -37.62 -13.67 2.77
N GLY A 268 -36.75 -14.66 2.64
CA GLY A 268 -36.47 -15.34 1.37
C GLY A 268 -35.78 -16.68 1.57
N ARG A 269 -35.00 -17.09 0.58
CA ARG A 269 -34.25 -18.37 0.57
C ARG A 269 -32.77 -18.13 0.30
N THR A 270 -31.95 -19.12 0.67
CA THR A 270 -30.53 -19.17 0.33
C THR A 270 -30.34 -19.24 -1.18
N ASN A 271 -29.35 -18.53 -1.71
CA ASN A 271 -28.99 -18.48 -3.14
C ASN A 271 -30.04 -17.90 -4.10
N GLU A 272 -31.19 -17.42 -3.61
CA GLU A 272 -32.17 -16.64 -4.36
C GLU A 272 -31.98 -15.12 -4.08
N THR A 273 -32.32 -14.27 -5.05
CA THR A 273 -32.21 -12.80 -4.90
C THR A 273 -33.40 -12.23 -4.14
N ILE A 274 -33.14 -11.63 -2.98
CA ILE A 274 -34.14 -11.02 -2.09
C ILE A 274 -34.11 -9.51 -2.29
N LYS A 275 -35.23 -8.89 -2.69
CA LYS A 275 -35.36 -7.43 -2.76
C LYS A 275 -35.80 -6.87 -1.41
N ILE A 276 -34.93 -6.14 -0.72
CA ILE A 276 -35.22 -5.46 0.55
C ILE A 276 -35.64 -4.02 0.23
N PRO A 277 -36.90 -3.62 0.46
CA PRO A 277 -37.35 -2.25 0.15
C PRO A 277 -36.60 -1.19 0.94
N VAL A 278 -36.13 -0.16 0.26
CA VAL A 278 -35.53 1.07 0.80
C VAL A 278 -36.09 2.29 0.01
N PRO A 279 -37.42 2.52 0.05
CA PRO A 279 -38.05 3.58 -0.74
C PRO A 279 -37.61 4.96 -0.26
N LYS A 280 -37.33 5.87 -1.21
CA LYS A 280 -36.76 7.22 -0.93
C LYS A 280 -35.45 7.14 -0.12
N ALA A 281 -34.54 6.27 -0.55
CA ALA A 281 -33.25 6.06 0.11
C ALA A 281 -32.46 7.35 0.32
N HIS A 282 -31.83 7.46 1.49
CA HIS A 282 -30.74 8.39 1.77
C HIS A 282 -29.54 7.86 1.00
N LEU A 283 -29.07 8.61 0.01
CA LEU A 283 -28.08 8.11 -0.95
C LEU A 283 -26.65 8.34 -0.43
N TRP A 284 -25.81 7.33 -0.58
CA TRP A 284 -24.39 7.40 -0.22
C TRP A 284 -23.64 8.27 -1.24
N SER A 285 -22.78 9.15 -0.74
CA SER A 285 -21.83 9.96 -1.54
C SER A 285 -20.62 10.37 -0.70
N PRO A 286 -19.53 10.91 -1.29
CA PRO A 286 -18.43 11.51 -0.52
C PRO A 286 -18.88 12.67 0.37
N ASP A 287 -19.90 13.40 -0.05
CA ASP A 287 -20.44 14.57 0.63
C ASP A 287 -21.42 14.20 1.76
N ASP A 288 -21.97 12.99 1.72
CA ASP A 288 -22.94 12.42 2.67
C ASP A 288 -22.83 10.88 2.62
N PRO A 289 -21.91 10.26 3.38
CA PRO A 289 -21.57 8.84 3.27
C PRO A 289 -22.56 7.95 4.04
N PHE A 290 -23.86 8.10 3.76
CA PHE A 290 -24.89 7.38 4.48
C PHE A 290 -24.81 5.86 4.22
N LEU A 291 -24.71 5.09 5.31
CA LEU A 291 -24.69 3.63 5.28
C LEU A 291 -25.82 3.07 6.14
N TYR A 292 -26.56 2.13 5.57
CA TYR A 292 -27.58 1.34 6.25
C TYR A 292 -26.93 0.13 6.92
N ASP A 293 -27.35 -0.19 8.14
CA ASP A 293 -26.96 -1.43 8.83
C ASP A 293 -27.80 -2.60 8.30
N LEU A 294 -27.18 -3.77 8.12
CA LEU A 294 -27.83 -4.97 7.61
C LEU A 294 -27.52 -6.20 8.48
N SER A 295 -28.53 -6.77 9.13
CA SER A 295 -28.41 -8.07 9.79
C SER A 295 -29.04 -9.15 8.91
N VAL A 296 -28.33 -10.26 8.70
CA VAL A 296 -28.79 -11.41 7.90
C VAL A 296 -28.74 -12.67 8.74
N LYS A 297 -29.85 -13.39 8.79
CA LYS A 297 -30.02 -14.61 9.60
C LYS A 297 -30.47 -15.77 8.74
N LEU A 298 -29.84 -16.94 8.93
CA LEU A 298 -30.38 -18.21 8.48
C LEU A 298 -31.34 -18.75 9.54
N ILE A 299 -32.51 -19.19 9.09
CA ILE A 299 -33.59 -19.69 9.93
C ILE A 299 -33.83 -21.16 9.57
N GLN A 300 -33.74 -22.04 10.58
CA GLN A 300 -34.01 -23.47 10.46
C GLN A 300 -35.05 -23.87 11.51
N ASN A 301 -36.12 -24.55 11.09
CA ASN A 301 -37.25 -24.99 11.93
C ASN A 301 -38.04 -23.89 12.69
N GLY A 302 -37.57 -22.64 12.68
CA GLY A 302 -38.14 -21.49 13.37
C GLY A 302 -37.05 -20.62 14.02
N ASP A 303 -35.96 -21.27 14.43
CA ASP A 303 -34.85 -20.68 15.16
C ASP A 303 -33.76 -20.14 14.23
N THR A 304 -32.91 -19.24 14.75
CA THR A 304 -31.73 -18.74 14.03
C THR A 304 -30.60 -19.76 14.12
N SER A 305 -30.25 -20.39 13.00
CA SER A 305 -29.12 -21.33 12.91
C SER A 305 -27.77 -20.62 12.74
N ASP A 306 -27.76 -19.52 11.98
CA ASP A 306 -26.59 -18.68 11.72
C ASP A 306 -26.98 -17.20 11.60
N ALA A 307 -26.04 -16.29 11.89
CA ALA A 307 -26.22 -14.86 11.70
C ALA A 307 -24.90 -14.16 11.31
N VAL A 308 -25.02 -13.11 10.49
CA VAL A 308 -23.96 -12.13 10.23
C VAL A 308 -24.51 -10.70 10.26
N SER A 309 -23.65 -9.74 10.56
CA SER A 309 -23.93 -8.31 10.40
C SER A 309 -23.06 -7.70 9.30
N SER A 310 -23.61 -6.69 8.61
CA SER A 310 -23.06 -6.06 7.42
C SER A 310 -23.61 -4.63 7.29
N TYR A 311 -23.26 -3.94 6.22
CA TYR A 311 -23.80 -2.62 5.88
C TYR A 311 -23.90 -2.44 4.37
N PHE A 312 -24.64 -1.43 3.90
CA PHE A 312 -24.68 -1.04 2.49
C PHE A 312 -24.93 0.46 2.30
N GLY A 313 -24.40 1.01 1.19
CA GLY A 313 -24.70 2.37 0.73
C GLY A 313 -25.59 2.33 -0.50
N MET A 314 -26.68 3.11 -0.51
CA MET A 314 -27.55 3.24 -1.68
C MET A 314 -26.95 4.26 -2.65
N ARG A 315 -26.28 3.81 -3.72
CA ARG A 315 -25.67 4.70 -4.72
C ARG A 315 -25.65 4.10 -6.12
N LYS A 316 -25.81 4.95 -7.15
CA LYS A 316 -25.65 4.59 -8.57
C LYS A 316 -24.64 5.51 -9.26
N ILE A 317 -23.88 4.96 -10.20
CA ILE A 317 -22.87 5.67 -11.00
C ILE A 317 -23.17 5.45 -12.49
N ALA A 318 -22.98 6.47 -13.33
CA ALA A 318 -23.18 6.37 -14.78
C ALA A 318 -22.30 7.38 -15.54
N ILE A 319 -22.05 7.12 -16.83
CA ILE A 319 -21.68 8.16 -17.79
C ILE A 319 -22.96 8.78 -18.36
N LYS A 320 -23.04 10.11 -18.39
CA LYS A 320 -24.13 10.85 -19.07
C LYS A 320 -23.60 12.13 -19.71
N LYS A 321 -24.33 12.67 -20.68
CA LYS A 321 -24.06 13.97 -21.27
C LYS A 321 -24.52 15.11 -20.36
N ASP A 322 -23.65 16.11 -20.20
CA ASP A 322 -24.01 17.40 -19.61
C ASP A 322 -24.82 18.29 -20.60
N LEU A 323 -25.18 19.50 -20.16
CA LEU A 323 -25.92 20.48 -20.96
C LEU A 323 -25.16 21.00 -22.20
N LYS A 324 -23.85 20.72 -22.31
CA LYS A 324 -23.02 21.00 -23.50
C LYS A 324 -22.87 19.76 -24.40
N GLY A 325 -23.49 18.64 -24.05
CA GLY A 325 -23.37 17.36 -24.76
C GLY A 325 -22.09 16.58 -24.45
N GLN A 326 -21.31 17.00 -23.45
CA GLN A 326 -20.02 16.39 -23.07
C GLN A 326 -20.26 15.22 -22.11
N GLU A 327 -19.62 14.07 -22.34
CA GLU A 327 -19.76 12.88 -21.50
C GLU A 327 -19.06 13.09 -20.14
N ARG A 328 -19.81 12.98 -19.04
CA ARG A 328 -19.33 13.16 -17.65
C ARG A 328 -19.66 11.97 -16.77
N ILE A 329 -18.95 11.88 -15.65
CA ILE A 329 -19.24 10.98 -14.54
C ILE A 329 -20.37 11.58 -13.71
N TYR A 330 -21.44 10.80 -13.50
CA TYR A 330 -22.60 11.15 -12.70
C TYR A 330 -22.78 10.16 -11.55
N LEU A 331 -22.72 10.65 -10.31
CA LEU A 331 -23.06 9.91 -9.09
C LEU A 331 -24.45 10.34 -8.64
N ASN A 332 -25.36 9.40 -8.40
CA ASN A 332 -26.73 9.68 -7.92
C ASN A 332 -27.46 10.76 -8.77
N ASP A 333 -27.27 10.69 -10.09
CA ASP A 333 -27.76 11.66 -11.09
C ASP A 333 -27.23 13.10 -10.97
N GLN A 334 -26.22 13.35 -10.13
CA GLN A 334 -25.48 14.62 -10.06
C GLN A 334 -24.10 14.50 -10.74
N TYR A 335 -23.72 15.52 -11.51
CA TYR A 335 -22.37 15.61 -12.08
C TYR A 335 -21.35 15.64 -10.95
N THR A 336 -20.39 14.72 -10.98
CA THR A 336 -19.33 14.60 -9.98
C THR A 336 -18.00 14.61 -10.69
N TYR A 337 -17.20 15.65 -10.45
CA TYR A 337 -15.80 15.65 -10.87
C TYR A 337 -14.98 14.82 -9.88
N ASN A 338 -14.29 13.79 -10.37
CA ASN A 338 -13.42 12.95 -9.55
C ASN A 338 -12.06 13.63 -9.41
N LEU A 339 -11.88 14.47 -8.38
CA LEU A 339 -10.59 15.05 -8.03
C LEU A 339 -9.96 14.17 -6.97
N GLY A 340 -8.89 13.47 -7.34
CA GLY A 340 -8.31 12.42 -6.51
C GLY A 340 -6.80 12.36 -6.52
N VAL A 341 -6.30 11.29 -5.90
CA VAL A 341 -4.89 10.97 -5.74
C VAL A 341 -4.61 9.51 -6.06
N LEU A 342 -3.40 9.21 -6.53
CA LEU A 342 -2.89 7.86 -6.75
C LEU A 342 -2.23 7.36 -5.46
N ASP A 343 -2.74 6.28 -4.88
CA ASP A 343 -2.28 5.74 -3.60
C ASP A 343 -1.67 4.34 -3.79
N GLN A 344 -0.35 4.24 -3.60
CA GLN A 344 0.43 2.99 -3.71
C GLN A 344 0.15 1.99 -2.56
N GLY A 345 -0.32 2.47 -1.40
CA GLY A 345 -0.59 1.64 -0.22
C GLY A 345 0.63 1.11 0.53
N PHE A 346 1.75 1.82 0.53
CA PHE A 346 2.98 1.41 1.23
C PHE A 346 3.21 2.13 2.57
N TRP A 347 3.93 1.46 3.47
CA TRP A 347 4.29 1.89 4.82
C TRP A 347 5.80 1.70 5.06
N PRO A 348 6.52 2.69 5.62
CA PRO A 348 7.98 2.62 5.79
C PRO A 348 8.43 1.55 6.80
N ASP A 349 7.55 1.20 7.73
CA ASP A 349 7.77 0.26 8.83
C ASP A 349 7.11 -1.12 8.57
N GLY A 350 5.94 -1.14 7.91
CA GLY A 350 5.14 -2.35 7.65
C GLY A 350 5.02 -2.81 6.19
N LEU A 351 5.63 -2.11 5.23
CA LEU A 351 5.50 -2.33 3.77
C LEU A 351 4.04 -2.35 3.30
N TYR A 352 3.48 -3.51 2.97
CA TYR A 352 2.06 -3.63 2.58
C TYR A 352 1.07 -3.53 3.74
N THR A 353 1.52 -3.73 4.98
CA THR A 353 0.66 -3.85 6.17
C THR A 353 0.78 -2.60 7.03
N ALA A 354 -0.33 -1.89 7.22
CA ALA A 354 -0.34 -0.73 8.11
C ALA A 354 -0.05 -1.13 9.57
N PRO A 355 0.69 -0.30 10.35
CA PRO A 355 1.01 -0.63 11.74
C PRO A 355 -0.20 -0.80 12.66
N THR A 356 -1.29 -0.07 12.39
CA THR A 356 -2.55 -0.17 13.15
C THR A 356 -3.74 0.11 12.24
N ASP A 357 -4.93 -0.27 12.68
CA ASP A 357 -6.18 0.06 11.97
C ASP A 357 -6.47 1.57 11.93
N GLU A 358 -6.04 2.32 12.95
CA GLU A 358 -6.07 3.79 12.97
C GLU A 358 -5.11 4.41 11.93
N ALA A 359 -4.02 3.72 11.57
CA ALA A 359 -3.17 4.12 10.44
C ALA A 359 -3.88 3.91 9.09
N LEU A 360 -4.60 2.80 8.88
CA LEU A 360 -5.45 2.62 7.69
C LEU A 360 -6.52 3.72 7.59
N ARG A 361 -7.16 4.06 8.71
CA ARG A 361 -8.12 5.18 8.78
C ARG A 361 -7.46 6.51 8.45
N PHE A 362 -6.28 6.78 9.03
CA PHE A 362 -5.58 8.03 8.86
C PHE A 362 -5.33 8.37 7.39
N ASP A 363 -4.86 7.42 6.58
CA ASP A 363 -4.55 7.70 5.17
C ASP A 363 -5.80 8.15 4.39
N ILE A 364 -6.96 7.52 4.63
CA ILE A 364 -8.26 7.95 4.07
C ILE A 364 -8.64 9.36 4.55
N GLU A 365 -8.53 9.61 5.86
CA GLU A 365 -8.96 10.86 6.49
C GLU A 365 -8.03 12.04 6.14
N ALA A 366 -6.74 11.75 5.90
CA ALA A 366 -5.74 12.68 5.39
C ALA A 366 -6.02 13.08 3.94
N ILE A 367 -6.26 12.12 3.05
CA ILE A 367 -6.62 12.41 1.65
C ILE A 367 -7.90 13.26 1.58
N LYS A 368 -8.92 12.91 2.38
CA LYS A 368 -10.14 13.68 2.46
C LYS A 368 -9.92 15.10 3.02
N SER A 369 -9.11 15.24 4.07
CA SER A 369 -8.81 16.53 4.68
C SER A 369 -7.89 17.42 3.84
N MET A 370 -7.14 16.86 2.88
CA MET A 370 -6.46 17.64 1.85
C MET A 370 -7.43 18.30 0.86
N GLY A 371 -8.65 17.77 0.72
CA GLY A 371 -9.71 18.31 -0.14
C GLY A 371 -10.11 17.45 -1.34
N PHE A 372 -9.53 16.25 -1.47
CA PHE A 372 -9.87 15.29 -2.52
C PHE A 372 -11.18 14.53 -2.21
N ASN A 373 -11.86 14.02 -3.24
CA ASN A 373 -13.03 13.14 -3.11
C ASN A 373 -12.80 11.72 -3.63
N THR A 374 -11.68 11.47 -4.32
CA THR A 374 -11.38 10.20 -5.00
C THR A 374 -10.00 9.66 -4.60
N ILE A 375 -9.88 8.35 -4.48
CA ILE A 375 -8.60 7.63 -4.41
C ILE A 375 -8.55 6.65 -5.58
N ARG A 376 -7.46 6.66 -6.34
CA ARG A 376 -7.10 5.54 -7.21
C ARG A 376 -6.11 4.66 -6.45
N LYS A 377 -6.54 3.48 -6.04
CA LYS A 377 -5.67 2.51 -5.33
C LYS A 377 -4.85 1.77 -6.38
N HIS A 378 -3.57 2.12 -6.48
CA HIS A 378 -2.72 1.79 -7.62
C HIS A 378 -2.20 0.35 -7.55
N ILE A 379 -2.63 -0.49 -8.51
CA ILE A 379 -2.23 -1.89 -8.75
C ILE A 379 -1.97 -2.76 -7.50
N LYS A 380 -2.72 -2.49 -6.42
CA LYS A 380 -2.72 -3.19 -5.12
C LYS A 380 -4.18 -3.36 -4.69
N ILE A 381 -4.51 -4.45 -3.99
CA ILE A 381 -5.76 -4.58 -3.23
C ILE A 381 -5.44 -4.39 -1.75
N GLU A 382 -6.28 -3.69 -1.00
CA GLU A 382 -6.07 -3.45 0.45
C GLU A 382 -6.83 -4.47 1.32
N PRO A 383 -6.59 -4.51 2.65
CA PRO A 383 -7.47 -5.19 3.59
C PRO A 383 -8.90 -4.62 3.54
N ALA A 384 -9.92 -5.44 3.77
CA ALA A 384 -11.33 -5.02 3.76
C ALA A 384 -11.67 -3.87 4.74
N ARG A 385 -10.78 -3.62 5.73
CA ARG A 385 -10.87 -2.49 6.67
C ARG A 385 -10.52 -1.14 6.03
N TRP A 386 -9.63 -1.08 5.04
CA TRP A 386 -9.33 0.15 4.29
C TRP A 386 -10.57 0.62 3.50
N TYR A 387 -11.22 -0.29 2.77
CA TYR A 387 -12.46 0.01 2.04
C TYR A 387 -13.62 0.35 2.98
N TYR A 388 -13.69 -0.25 4.18
CA TYR A 388 -14.65 0.17 5.21
C TYR A 388 -14.45 1.63 5.64
N TYR A 389 -13.21 2.12 5.76
CA TYR A 389 -12.96 3.54 6.01
C TYR A 389 -13.28 4.42 4.80
N ALA A 390 -13.01 3.98 3.56
CA ALA A 390 -13.46 4.69 2.36
C ALA A 390 -15.00 4.80 2.29
N ASP A 391 -15.72 3.72 2.64
CA ASP A 391 -17.18 3.69 2.72
C ASP A 391 -17.72 4.60 3.84
N LYS A 392 -17.15 4.53 5.06
CA LYS A 392 -17.62 5.26 6.25
C LYS A 392 -17.26 6.74 6.24
N LEU A 393 -16.05 7.09 5.83
CA LEU A 393 -15.59 8.49 5.75
C LEU A 393 -16.08 9.17 4.47
N GLY A 394 -16.42 8.41 3.43
CA GLY A 394 -16.95 8.93 2.17
C GLY A 394 -15.86 9.35 1.20
N MET A 395 -15.22 8.37 0.56
CA MET A 395 -14.30 8.57 -0.56
C MET A 395 -14.73 7.70 -1.74
N LEU A 396 -14.64 8.24 -2.96
CA LEU A 396 -14.74 7.43 -4.17
C LEU A 396 -13.48 6.61 -4.35
N VAL A 397 -13.60 5.36 -4.77
CA VAL A 397 -12.46 4.51 -5.09
C VAL A 397 -12.52 4.09 -6.55
N TRP A 398 -11.42 4.33 -7.27
CA TRP A 398 -11.07 3.62 -8.49
C TRP A 398 -10.13 2.50 -8.06
N GLN A 399 -10.54 1.25 -8.28
CA GLN A 399 -9.75 0.10 -7.87
C GLN A 399 -9.06 -0.51 -9.09
N ASP A 400 -7.74 -0.42 -9.11
CA ASP A 400 -6.91 -1.08 -10.10
C ASP A 400 -6.85 -2.60 -9.85
N MET A 401 -6.75 -3.38 -10.91
CA MET A 401 -6.27 -4.77 -10.84
C MET A 401 -4.75 -4.76 -10.69
N VAL A 402 -4.22 -5.72 -9.94
CA VAL A 402 -2.76 -5.91 -9.78
C VAL A 402 -2.17 -6.31 -11.14
N THR A 403 -1.11 -5.64 -11.59
CA THR A 403 -0.56 -5.79 -12.95
C THR A 403 -0.20 -7.24 -13.29
N CYS A 404 -0.61 -7.71 -14.47
CA CYS A 404 -0.21 -9.02 -15.01
C CYS A 404 1.31 -9.13 -15.12
N ALA A 405 1.92 -10.23 -14.64
CA ALA A 405 3.37 -10.35 -14.57
C ALA A 405 4.09 -10.39 -15.93
N SER A 406 3.45 -10.94 -16.97
CA SER A 406 3.99 -11.00 -18.32
C SER A 406 2.93 -11.40 -19.36
N LEU A 407 3.25 -11.30 -20.64
CA LEU A 407 2.35 -11.75 -21.72
C LEU A 407 2.30 -13.28 -21.92
N LYS A 408 2.94 -14.08 -21.06
CA LYS A 408 2.90 -15.56 -21.10
C LYS A 408 1.50 -16.09 -20.75
N PRO A 409 1.05 -17.24 -21.31
CA PRO A 409 -0.29 -17.78 -21.04
C PRO A 409 -0.59 -17.99 -19.55
N GLU A 410 0.40 -18.47 -18.78
CA GLU A 410 0.24 -18.84 -17.37
C GLU A 410 0.10 -17.60 -16.47
N ALA A 411 0.79 -16.51 -16.81
CA ALA A 411 0.65 -15.23 -16.12
C ALA A 411 -0.70 -14.55 -16.43
N LYS A 412 -1.22 -14.73 -17.66
CA LYS A 412 -2.56 -14.28 -18.04
C LYS A 412 -3.65 -15.05 -17.30
N GLU A 413 -3.51 -16.38 -17.18
CA GLU A 413 -4.43 -17.20 -16.38
C GLU A 413 -4.43 -16.78 -14.90
N ALA A 414 -3.25 -16.56 -14.31
CA ALA A 414 -3.13 -16.04 -12.94
C ALA A 414 -3.82 -14.66 -12.79
N PHE A 415 -3.52 -13.71 -13.67
CA PHE A 415 -4.12 -12.37 -13.67
C PHE A 415 -5.65 -12.39 -13.82
N GLU A 416 -6.21 -13.17 -14.73
CA GLU A 416 -7.66 -13.22 -14.94
C GLU A 416 -8.38 -13.91 -13.77
N LYS A 417 -7.81 -15.00 -13.24
CA LYS A 417 -8.30 -15.70 -12.05
C LYS A 417 -8.31 -14.78 -10.83
N GLU A 418 -7.22 -14.07 -10.59
CA GLU A 418 -7.07 -13.15 -9.45
C GLU A 418 -7.93 -11.90 -9.61
N SER A 419 -8.04 -11.33 -10.81
CA SER A 419 -8.96 -10.22 -11.10
C SER A 419 -10.42 -10.61 -10.84
N ALA A 420 -10.83 -11.82 -11.23
CA ALA A 420 -12.18 -12.33 -10.94
C ALA A 420 -12.44 -12.51 -9.44
N ALA A 421 -11.43 -12.97 -8.68
CA ALA A 421 -11.50 -13.05 -7.23
C ALA A 421 -11.51 -11.66 -6.56
N ASN A 422 -10.76 -10.68 -7.06
CA ASN A 422 -10.75 -9.30 -6.58
C ASN A 422 -12.13 -8.64 -6.72
N VAL A 423 -12.76 -8.72 -7.89
CA VAL A 423 -14.12 -8.21 -8.12
C VAL A 423 -15.12 -8.88 -7.19
N ALA A 424 -15.03 -10.20 -7.00
CA ALA A 424 -15.92 -10.93 -6.10
C ALA A 424 -15.71 -10.61 -4.61
N GLN A 425 -14.46 -10.37 -4.19
CA GLN A 425 -14.09 -9.98 -2.82
C GLN A 425 -14.61 -8.57 -2.47
N LEU A 426 -14.53 -7.63 -3.41
CA LEU A 426 -14.78 -6.21 -3.18
C LEU A 426 -16.17 -5.73 -3.63
N TYR A 427 -16.98 -6.61 -4.22
CA TYR A 427 -18.26 -6.29 -4.88
C TYR A 427 -19.22 -5.41 -4.08
N ASN A 428 -19.24 -5.55 -2.75
CA ASN A 428 -20.21 -4.93 -1.86
C ASN A 428 -19.84 -3.50 -1.39
N HIS A 429 -18.65 -2.97 -1.70
CA HIS A 429 -18.21 -1.65 -1.21
C HIS A 429 -18.81 -0.48 -2.03
N PRO A 430 -19.68 0.39 -1.45
CA PRO A 430 -20.26 1.53 -2.16
C PRO A 430 -19.22 2.56 -2.63
N SER A 431 -18.10 2.72 -1.91
CA SER A 431 -16.98 3.60 -2.28
C SER A 431 -16.40 3.29 -3.64
N ILE A 432 -16.23 2.01 -3.98
CA ILE A 432 -15.72 1.61 -5.29
C ILE A 432 -16.76 1.95 -6.35
N ILE A 433 -16.39 2.83 -7.28
CA ILE A 433 -17.23 3.27 -8.41
C ILE A 433 -16.65 2.90 -9.78
N SER A 434 -15.37 2.53 -9.85
CA SER A 434 -14.70 2.15 -11.09
C SER A 434 -13.70 1.02 -10.88
N TRP A 435 -13.65 0.08 -11.83
CA TRP A 435 -12.58 -0.92 -11.96
C TRP A 435 -11.58 -0.46 -13.01
N VAL A 436 -10.29 -0.42 -12.69
CA VAL A 436 -9.21 -0.12 -13.64
C VAL A 436 -8.47 -1.42 -13.99
N LEU A 437 -8.45 -1.77 -15.28
CA LEU A 437 -7.98 -3.09 -15.73
C LEU A 437 -6.48 -3.14 -16.03
N PHE A 438 -5.94 -2.12 -16.71
CA PHE A 438 -4.55 -2.04 -17.15
C PHE A 438 -3.97 -0.62 -16.96
N ASN A 439 -2.65 -0.53 -16.79
CA ASN A 439 -1.90 0.69 -16.53
C ASN A 439 -0.74 0.83 -17.52
N GLU A 440 -0.63 1.97 -18.23
CA GLU A 440 0.54 2.37 -19.04
C GLU A 440 1.07 1.33 -20.05
N GLY A 441 0.19 0.48 -20.57
CA GLY A 441 0.52 -0.62 -21.48
C GLY A 441 1.24 -1.81 -20.83
N TRP A 442 1.45 -1.79 -19.50
CA TRP A 442 2.24 -2.79 -18.77
C TRP A 442 1.59 -4.18 -18.87
N PHE A 443 2.10 -4.98 -19.81
CA PHE A 443 1.62 -6.33 -20.13
C PHE A 443 0.12 -6.39 -20.49
N THR A 444 -0.42 -5.31 -21.09
CA THR A 444 -1.80 -5.19 -21.60
C THR A 444 -2.10 -6.20 -22.71
N TYR A 445 -3.30 -6.80 -22.72
CA TYR A 445 -3.78 -7.68 -23.78
C TYR A 445 -5.32 -7.79 -23.77
N ASP A 446 -5.92 -8.08 -24.93
CA ASP A 446 -7.33 -8.47 -25.13
C ASP A 446 -8.37 -7.67 -24.28
N GLN A 447 -8.16 -6.36 -24.22
CA GLN A 447 -8.95 -5.43 -23.42
C GLN A 447 -10.44 -5.45 -23.80
N LEU A 448 -10.78 -5.72 -25.06
CA LEU A 448 -12.18 -5.82 -25.50
C LEU A 448 -12.91 -7.02 -24.86
N ARG A 449 -12.25 -8.18 -24.69
CA ARG A 449 -12.84 -9.31 -23.96
C ARG A 449 -12.92 -9.01 -22.47
N LEU A 450 -11.84 -8.51 -21.88
CA LEU A 450 -11.73 -8.32 -20.44
C LEU A 450 -12.63 -7.20 -19.90
N THR A 451 -12.77 -6.08 -20.60
CA THR A 451 -13.74 -5.04 -20.22
C THR A 451 -15.19 -5.49 -20.42
N LYS A 452 -15.49 -6.33 -21.41
CA LYS A 452 -16.82 -6.96 -21.56
C LYS A 452 -17.10 -7.88 -20.38
N TRP A 453 -16.13 -8.71 -20.01
CA TRP A 453 -16.21 -9.57 -18.84
C TRP A 453 -16.47 -8.77 -17.55
N LEU A 454 -15.70 -7.70 -17.29
CA LEU A 454 -15.91 -6.80 -16.15
C LEU A 454 -17.35 -6.24 -16.13
N LYS A 455 -17.80 -5.61 -17.22
CA LYS A 455 -19.16 -5.04 -17.31
C LYS A 455 -20.28 -6.06 -17.18
N SER A 456 -20.04 -7.31 -17.58
CA SER A 456 -21.02 -8.41 -17.40
C SER A 456 -21.00 -9.00 -15.97
N THR A 457 -19.88 -8.91 -15.27
CA THR A 457 -19.69 -9.44 -13.91
C THR A 457 -20.17 -8.44 -12.85
N ASP A 458 -19.91 -7.15 -13.07
CA ASP A 458 -20.40 -6.05 -12.25
C ASP A 458 -20.87 -4.86 -13.12
N PRO A 459 -22.16 -4.80 -13.48
CA PRO A 459 -22.74 -3.68 -14.22
C PRO A 459 -23.00 -2.45 -13.33
N THR A 460 -22.61 -2.44 -12.05
CA THR A 460 -22.91 -1.35 -11.10
C THR A 460 -21.77 -0.35 -10.92
N ARG A 461 -20.69 -0.52 -11.67
CA ARG A 461 -19.47 0.28 -11.64
C ARG A 461 -19.01 0.60 -13.06
N LEU A 462 -18.26 1.68 -13.19
CA LEU A 462 -17.62 2.06 -14.45
C LEU A 462 -16.38 1.17 -14.68
N VAL A 463 -15.96 1.02 -15.93
CA VAL A 463 -14.76 0.27 -16.30
C VAL A 463 -13.79 1.18 -17.01
N ASN A 464 -12.64 1.42 -16.39
CA ASN A 464 -11.47 1.99 -17.03
C ASN A 464 -10.65 0.84 -17.64
N GLY A 465 -10.72 0.69 -18.97
CA GLY A 465 -10.07 -0.43 -19.65
C GLY A 465 -8.55 -0.32 -19.68
N HIS A 466 -8.03 0.91 -19.67
CA HIS A 466 -6.60 1.21 -19.74
C HIS A 466 -6.39 2.67 -19.31
N THR A 467 -5.70 2.89 -18.19
CA THR A 467 -5.28 4.21 -17.71
C THR A 467 -3.86 4.50 -18.20
N GLY A 468 -3.61 5.73 -18.66
CA GLY A 468 -2.30 6.10 -19.23
C GLY A 468 -2.04 5.56 -20.64
N GLU A 469 -3.08 5.38 -21.45
CA GLU A 469 -2.94 4.84 -22.81
C GLU A 469 -2.31 5.87 -23.77
N ASN A 470 -1.23 5.46 -24.44
CA ASN A 470 -0.44 6.31 -25.32
C ASN A 470 -1.02 6.29 -26.74
N TYR A 471 -2.06 7.10 -26.94
CA TYR A 471 -2.85 7.14 -28.17
C TYR A 471 -2.18 7.84 -29.37
N GLU A 472 -0.97 8.40 -29.20
CA GLU A 472 -0.27 9.15 -30.26
C GLU A 472 0.87 8.36 -30.94
N MET A 473 1.34 7.25 -30.36
CA MET A 473 2.60 6.60 -30.78
C MET A 473 2.50 5.32 -31.64
N ASP A 474 1.33 4.67 -31.78
CA ASP A 474 1.24 3.34 -32.43
C ASP A 474 0.33 3.25 -33.67
N GLY A 475 -0.31 4.35 -34.08
CA GLY A 475 -1.13 4.42 -35.29
C GLY A 475 -2.45 3.65 -35.25
N GLN A 476 -2.87 3.12 -34.09
CA GLN A 476 -4.21 2.56 -33.90
C GLN A 476 -5.29 3.66 -33.99
N GLN A 477 -6.54 3.28 -34.25
CA GLN A 477 -7.64 4.25 -34.16
C GLN A 477 -7.86 4.64 -32.70
N VAL A 478 -7.82 5.94 -32.39
CA VAL A 478 -7.96 6.49 -31.02
C VAL A 478 -9.26 6.04 -30.32
N ALA A 479 -10.30 5.64 -31.06
CA ALA A 479 -11.53 5.07 -30.52
C ALA A 479 -11.38 3.60 -30.03
N GLU A 480 -10.48 2.83 -30.62
CA GLU A 480 -10.22 1.42 -30.28
C GLU A 480 -9.37 1.28 -29.01
N LYS A 481 -8.50 2.27 -28.76
CA LYS A 481 -7.63 2.37 -27.57
C LYS A 481 -8.34 2.07 -26.25
N TRP A 482 -9.51 2.66 -26.03
CA TRP A 482 -10.33 2.40 -24.83
C TRP A 482 -11.48 1.42 -25.10
N ALA A 483 -11.26 0.37 -25.89
CA ALA A 483 -12.25 -0.64 -26.28
C ALA A 483 -13.23 -1.01 -25.15
N ASN A 484 -14.52 -0.70 -25.34
CA ASN A 484 -15.64 -0.98 -24.42
C ASN A 484 -15.56 -0.39 -22.97
N ALA A 485 -14.50 0.35 -22.63
CA ALA A 485 -14.40 1.13 -21.38
C ALA A 485 -15.39 2.33 -21.32
N ASP A 486 -15.57 2.90 -20.12
CA ASP A 486 -16.38 4.11 -19.85
C ASP A 486 -15.55 5.40 -19.79
N PHE A 487 -14.23 5.28 -19.70
CA PHE A 487 -13.29 6.40 -19.72
C PHE A 487 -12.50 6.45 -21.03
N ALA A 488 -12.02 7.65 -21.36
CA ALA A 488 -10.83 7.88 -22.17
C ALA A 488 -9.81 8.54 -21.24
N ASP A 489 -8.67 7.86 -21.03
CA ASP A 489 -7.78 8.11 -19.91
C ASP A 489 -6.31 8.13 -20.35
N VAL A 490 -5.64 9.24 -20.03
CA VAL A 490 -4.24 9.55 -20.37
C VAL A 490 -3.48 9.96 -19.12
N HIS A 491 -2.16 9.82 -19.13
CA HIS A 491 -1.26 10.38 -18.11
C HIS A 491 -0.50 11.56 -18.72
N ASP A 492 -0.20 12.59 -17.93
CA ASP A 492 0.65 13.72 -18.35
C ASP A 492 1.50 14.21 -17.17
N TYR A 493 2.82 14.10 -17.30
CA TYR A 493 3.78 14.37 -16.24
C TYR A 493 4.75 15.50 -16.64
N PRO A 494 4.82 16.61 -15.87
CA PRO A 494 4.01 16.92 -14.69
C PRO A 494 2.56 17.36 -15.02
N GLY A 495 2.27 17.62 -16.30
CA GLY A 495 0.95 18.04 -16.77
C GLY A 495 0.43 19.34 -16.14
N PRO A 496 -0.90 19.50 -16.00
CA PRO A 496 -1.95 18.55 -16.38
C PRO A 496 -2.24 18.55 -17.90
N GLY A 497 -2.63 17.38 -18.41
CA GLY A 497 -3.09 17.19 -19.79
C GLY A 497 -4.61 17.02 -19.90
N ILE A 498 -5.10 16.66 -21.09
CA ILE A 498 -6.53 16.34 -21.31
C ILE A 498 -6.71 15.21 -22.33
N ALA A 499 -7.32 14.10 -21.92
CA ALA A 499 -7.64 12.96 -22.79
C ALA A 499 -8.51 13.35 -24.01
N PRO A 500 -8.47 12.62 -25.13
CA PRO A 500 -9.31 12.90 -26.30
C PRO A 500 -10.81 12.76 -26.00
N ALA A 501 -11.64 13.56 -26.67
CA ALA A 501 -13.10 13.48 -26.55
C ALA A 501 -13.63 12.33 -27.42
N LEU A 502 -14.24 11.32 -26.81
CA LEU A 502 -14.76 10.13 -27.51
C LEU A 502 -16.23 9.86 -27.12
N PRO A 503 -17.10 9.42 -28.05
CA PRO A 503 -18.51 9.14 -27.75
C PRO A 503 -18.68 8.07 -26.65
N GLY A 504 -19.59 8.33 -25.70
CA GLY A 504 -19.87 7.42 -24.58
C GLY A 504 -18.75 7.28 -23.55
N LYS A 505 -17.74 8.16 -23.56
CA LYS A 505 -16.57 8.09 -22.66
C LYS A 505 -16.32 9.41 -21.95
N ALA A 506 -16.28 9.39 -20.61
CA ALA A 506 -15.79 10.53 -19.87
C ALA A 506 -14.27 10.71 -20.07
N ARG A 507 -13.84 11.95 -20.32
CA ARG A 507 -12.42 12.32 -20.46
C ARG A 507 -11.81 12.44 -19.07
N VAL A 508 -10.72 11.75 -18.77
CA VAL A 508 -10.04 11.80 -17.47
C VAL A 508 -8.52 11.88 -17.62
N LEU A 509 -7.83 12.24 -16.54
CA LEU A 509 -6.36 12.29 -16.45
C LEU A 509 -5.94 11.39 -15.29
N GLY A 510 -5.67 10.11 -15.59
CA GLY A 510 -5.50 9.02 -14.63
C GLY A 510 -4.24 9.10 -13.77
N GLU A 511 -3.26 9.90 -14.20
CA GLU A 511 -2.09 10.35 -13.44
C GLU A 511 -1.59 11.71 -13.95
N TRP A 512 -1.14 12.58 -13.03
CA TRP A 512 -0.41 13.82 -13.29
C TRP A 512 0.32 14.29 -12.04
N GLY A 513 1.14 15.34 -12.15
CA GLY A 513 1.89 15.89 -11.02
C GLY A 513 3.29 15.28 -10.93
N GLY A 514 3.49 14.32 -10.02
CA GLY A 514 4.78 13.63 -9.89
C GLY A 514 5.93 14.55 -9.44
N ILE A 515 5.62 15.64 -8.74
CA ILE A 515 6.57 16.69 -8.38
C ILE A 515 7.31 16.31 -7.10
N GLY A 516 8.57 15.87 -7.23
CA GLY A 516 9.43 15.55 -6.10
C GLY A 516 9.69 16.78 -5.21
N VAL A 517 9.44 16.64 -3.91
CA VAL A 517 9.72 17.67 -2.90
C VAL A 517 10.36 16.98 -1.70
N PRO A 518 11.70 16.88 -1.66
CA PRO A 518 12.39 16.30 -0.51
C PRO A 518 12.15 17.13 0.74
N VAL A 519 12.00 16.46 1.88
CA VAL A 519 11.78 17.07 3.19
C VAL A 519 12.83 16.53 4.14
N LYS A 520 13.82 17.37 4.47
CA LYS A 520 15.03 16.99 5.21
C LYS A 520 14.71 16.17 6.46
N GLY A 521 15.19 14.92 6.49
CA GLY A 521 15.02 14.01 7.65
C GLY A 521 13.69 13.26 7.68
N HIS A 522 12.89 13.38 6.61
CA HIS A 522 11.70 12.57 6.34
C HIS A 522 11.79 11.88 4.95
N GLU A 523 13.00 11.81 4.40
CA GLU A 523 13.36 11.08 3.18
C GLU A 523 13.74 9.63 3.53
N TRP A 524 13.29 8.64 2.75
CA TRP A 524 13.68 7.23 2.92
C TRP A 524 15.15 6.97 2.55
N ASP A 525 15.60 7.62 1.47
CA ASP A 525 16.98 7.64 1.01
C ASP A 525 17.27 9.01 0.37
N ALA A 526 17.95 9.89 1.11
CA ALA A 526 18.32 11.24 0.68
C ALA A 526 19.45 11.29 -0.39
N ALA A 527 19.93 10.13 -0.87
CA ALA A 527 20.85 10.00 -2.00
C ALA A 527 20.16 9.46 -3.26
N ALA A 528 19.12 8.63 -3.13
CA ALA A 528 18.38 8.01 -4.23
C ALA A 528 17.03 8.66 -4.58
N GLY A 529 16.49 9.53 -3.70
CA GLY A 529 15.17 10.14 -3.84
C GLY A 529 14.87 10.80 -5.20
N TRP A 530 13.61 10.72 -5.64
CA TRP A 530 13.17 10.83 -7.03
C TRP A 530 11.85 11.61 -7.21
N GLY A 531 11.65 12.15 -8.42
CA GLY A 531 10.41 12.75 -8.90
C GLY A 531 10.61 13.35 -10.29
N TYR A 532 9.54 13.50 -11.09
CA TYR A 532 9.63 14.00 -12.47
C TYR A 532 10.18 15.44 -12.56
N VAL A 533 9.90 16.26 -11.55
CA VAL A 533 10.54 17.57 -11.36
C VAL A 533 10.76 17.80 -9.86
N LYS A 534 11.98 18.13 -9.42
CA LYS A 534 12.25 18.45 -8.01
C LYS A 534 12.11 19.95 -7.69
N ILE A 535 11.36 20.31 -6.65
CA ILE A 535 11.25 21.69 -6.11
C ILE A 535 11.28 21.71 -4.57
N THR A 536 11.31 22.89 -3.96
CA THR A 536 11.17 23.10 -2.50
C THR A 536 9.70 23.13 -2.05
N PRO A 537 9.39 22.91 -0.76
CA PRO A 537 8.04 23.09 -0.21
C PRO A 537 7.47 24.51 -0.43
N ALA A 538 8.34 25.54 -0.40
CA ALA A 538 7.97 26.93 -0.66
C ALA A 538 7.43 27.16 -2.08
N GLU A 539 8.00 26.46 -3.08
CA GLU A 539 7.57 26.55 -4.48
C GLU A 539 6.29 25.72 -4.75
N LEU A 540 6.09 24.62 -4.03
CA LEU A 540 5.04 23.63 -4.30
C LEU A 540 3.63 24.22 -4.26
N SER A 541 3.30 25.02 -3.23
CA SER A 541 1.95 25.58 -3.08
C SER A 541 1.53 26.43 -4.29
N THR A 542 2.42 27.26 -4.81
CA THR A 542 2.14 28.15 -5.95
C THR A 542 2.05 27.38 -7.26
N ARG A 543 2.95 26.40 -7.46
CA ARG A 543 2.93 25.54 -8.65
C ARG A 543 1.68 24.66 -8.68
N TYR A 544 1.31 24.06 -7.55
CA TYR A 544 0.12 23.23 -7.40
C TYR A 544 -1.17 24.03 -7.68
N ALA A 545 -1.30 25.24 -7.12
CA ALA A 545 -2.42 26.14 -7.42
C ALA A 545 -2.54 26.46 -8.92
N SER A 546 -1.42 26.67 -9.61
CA SER A 546 -1.39 26.93 -11.06
C SER A 546 -1.89 25.72 -11.87
N MET A 547 -1.45 24.51 -11.52
CA MET A 547 -1.88 23.28 -12.19
C MET A 547 -3.36 22.97 -11.94
N VAL A 548 -3.86 23.12 -10.70
CA VAL A 548 -5.29 22.92 -10.41
C VAL A 548 -6.18 23.97 -11.08
N LYS A 549 -5.70 25.22 -11.23
CA LYS A 549 -6.36 26.20 -12.10
C LYS A 549 -6.42 25.71 -13.55
N LYS A 550 -5.33 25.14 -14.08
CA LYS A 550 -5.31 24.60 -15.45
C LYS A 550 -6.25 23.41 -15.64
N LEU A 551 -6.37 22.52 -14.65
CA LEU A 551 -7.39 21.47 -14.64
C LEU A 551 -8.81 22.04 -14.72
N LYS A 552 -9.07 23.22 -14.12
CA LYS A 552 -10.39 23.84 -14.20
C LYS A 552 -10.72 24.33 -15.61
N ASP A 553 -9.74 24.82 -16.38
CA ASP A 553 -9.93 25.11 -17.81
C ASP A 553 -10.37 23.84 -18.57
N TYR A 554 -9.72 22.70 -18.33
CA TYR A 554 -10.03 21.43 -18.99
C TYR A 554 -11.35 20.80 -18.53
N GLU A 555 -11.74 21.03 -17.27
CA GLU A 555 -13.07 20.67 -16.76
C GLU A 555 -14.18 21.33 -17.59
N THR A 556 -14.03 22.62 -17.95
CA THR A 556 -15.01 23.30 -18.83
C THR A 556 -15.07 22.75 -20.27
N GLN A 557 -14.03 22.01 -20.69
CA GLN A 557 -13.84 21.40 -22.01
C GLN A 557 -14.25 19.91 -22.06
N GLY A 558 -14.72 19.34 -20.95
CA GLY A 558 -15.25 17.96 -20.89
C GLY A 558 -14.45 16.99 -20.02
N GLN A 559 -13.37 17.42 -19.36
CA GLN A 559 -12.68 16.56 -18.41
C GLN A 559 -13.51 16.35 -17.14
N SER A 560 -13.73 15.10 -16.74
CA SER A 560 -14.60 14.72 -15.62
C SER A 560 -13.85 14.15 -14.40
N GLY A 561 -12.53 14.07 -14.46
CA GLY A 561 -11.70 13.65 -13.33
C GLY A 561 -10.21 13.84 -13.59
N SER A 562 -9.44 13.90 -12.50
CA SER A 562 -7.99 13.92 -12.49
C SER A 562 -7.44 13.34 -11.19
N ILE A 563 -6.34 12.59 -11.30
CA ILE A 563 -5.73 11.84 -10.20
C ILE A 563 -4.26 12.32 -10.05
N TYR A 564 -3.95 12.96 -8.93
CA TYR A 564 -2.60 13.48 -8.65
C TYR A 564 -1.70 12.40 -8.03
N THR A 565 -0.50 12.24 -8.59
CA THR A 565 0.56 11.39 -8.03
C THR A 565 1.46 12.26 -7.14
N GLU A 566 1.44 12.13 -5.81
CA GLU A 566 0.65 11.20 -4.96
C GLU A 566 0.32 11.80 -3.56
N PRO A 567 -0.42 11.13 -2.64
CA PRO A 567 -0.79 11.74 -1.36
C PRO A 567 0.30 11.58 -0.29
N PHE A 568 1.07 10.50 -0.35
CA PHE A 568 2.18 10.17 0.55
C PHE A 568 3.40 9.84 -0.31
N ASP A 569 4.59 10.26 0.12
CA ASP A 569 5.85 9.75 -0.45
C ASP A 569 5.94 8.23 -0.25
N VAL A 570 6.59 7.51 -1.17
CA VAL A 570 6.74 6.05 -1.09
C VAL A 570 8.16 5.63 -1.44
N GLU A 571 8.87 5.11 -0.43
CA GLU A 571 10.30 4.85 -0.48
C GLU A 571 11.05 6.06 -1.08
N ILE A 572 11.63 5.92 -2.27
CA ILE A 572 12.39 6.98 -2.92
C ILE A 572 11.54 7.93 -3.78
N GLU A 573 10.24 7.70 -3.95
CA GLU A 573 9.36 8.67 -4.61
C GLU A 573 9.00 9.80 -3.63
N GLU A 574 9.51 11.01 -3.88
CA GLU A 574 9.34 12.21 -3.04
C GLU A 574 8.16 13.10 -3.51
N ASN A 575 7.29 12.56 -4.36
CA ASN A 575 6.22 13.27 -5.08
C ASN A 575 4.88 13.33 -4.31
N GLY A 576 4.86 12.83 -3.08
CA GLY A 576 3.74 12.91 -2.16
C GLY A 576 3.46 14.31 -1.62
N LEU A 577 2.18 14.59 -1.32
CA LEU A 577 1.77 15.80 -0.57
C LEU A 577 2.08 15.73 0.93
N ILE A 578 2.25 14.52 1.47
CA ILE A 578 2.65 14.20 2.86
C ILE A 578 3.88 13.28 2.80
N THR A 579 4.76 13.33 3.81
CA THR A 579 5.95 12.47 3.89
C THR A 579 5.62 11.00 4.18
N TYR A 580 6.52 10.08 3.81
CA TYR A 580 6.29 8.62 3.86
C TYR A 580 5.95 8.12 5.28
N ASP A 581 6.50 8.78 6.31
CA ASP A 581 6.26 8.55 7.73
C ASP A 581 4.94 9.14 8.28
N ARG A 582 4.14 9.80 7.41
CA ARG A 582 2.89 10.51 7.71
C ARG A 582 3.02 11.62 8.76
N ARG A 583 4.17 12.31 8.85
CA ARG A 583 4.42 13.41 9.81
C ARG A 583 4.30 14.82 9.22
N ILE A 584 4.86 15.07 8.04
CA ILE A 584 4.97 16.41 7.45
C ILE A 584 4.05 16.54 6.24
N ILE A 585 3.27 17.62 6.15
CA ILE A 585 2.51 18.00 4.96
C ILE A 585 3.21 19.13 4.21
N LYS A 586 3.41 18.95 2.90
CA LYS A 586 4.23 19.83 2.04
C LYS A 586 3.47 21.06 1.51
N VAL A 587 2.14 21.03 1.55
CA VAL A 587 1.27 22.21 1.37
C VAL A 587 0.20 22.18 2.47
N PRO A 588 0.03 23.23 3.30
CA PRO A 588 -0.92 23.21 4.41
C PRO A 588 -2.35 22.82 4.01
N LEU A 589 -3.05 22.02 4.84
CA LEU A 589 -4.38 21.47 4.56
C LEU A 589 -5.41 22.55 4.15
N ASP A 590 -5.44 23.68 4.86
CA ASP A 590 -6.30 24.83 4.57
C ASP A 590 -5.97 25.51 3.23
N THR A 591 -4.74 25.38 2.73
CA THR A 591 -4.30 25.90 1.44
C THR A 591 -4.68 24.95 0.31
N LEU A 592 -4.47 23.64 0.48
CA LEU A 592 -4.95 22.62 -0.48
C LEU A 592 -6.47 22.69 -0.64
N ARG A 593 -7.24 22.73 0.47
CA ARG A 593 -8.70 22.88 0.42
C ARG A 593 -9.16 24.15 -0.28
N LYS A 594 -8.47 25.29 -0.11
CA LYS A 594 -8.75 26.54 -0.88
C LYS A 594 -8.47 26.40 -2.37
N ILE A 595 -7.46 25.61 -2.75
CA ILE A 595 -7.13 25.32 -4.15
C ILE A 595 -8.17 24.35 -4.77
N HIS A 596 -8.61 23.34 -4.04
CA HIS A 596 -9.63 22.36 -4.47
C HIS A 596 -11.06 22.91 -4.49
N ALA A 597 -11.32 24.05 -3.85
CA ALA A 597 -12.63 24.71 -3.77
C ALA A 597 -13.29 25.00 -5.14
N ALA A 598 -12.53 24.97 -6.24
CA ALA A 598 -13.05 25.07 -7.61
C ALA A 598 -13.74 23.79 -8.12
N PHE A 599 -13.65 22.69 -7.38
CA PHE A 599 -14.20 21.37 -7.72
C PHE A 599 -15.07 20.77 -6.59
N ILE A 600 -14.62 20.90 -5.34
CA ILE A 600 -15.24 20.25 -4.17
C ILE A 600 -15.58 21.33 -3.12
N PRO A 601 -16.78 21.33 -2.50
CA PRO A 601 -17.16 22.33 -1.50
C PRO A 601 -16.22 22.36 -0.28
N LEU A 602 -15.95 23.57 0.23
CA LEU A 602 -15.15 23.77 1.43
C LEU A 602 -15.85 23.19 2.68
N ARG A 603 -15.41 21.99 3.08
CA ARG A 603 -15.80 21.30 4.31
C ARG A 603 -14.66 21.38 5.33
N PRO A 604 -14.91 21.46 6.66
CA PRO A 604 -13.85 21.36 7.66
C PRO A 604 -13.08 20.04 7.54
N GLY A 605 -11.75 20.11 7.61
CA GLY A 605 -10.89 18.91 7.71
C GLY A 605 -10.75 18.44 9.16
N ALA A 606 -10.22 17.23 9.35
CA ALA A 606 -9.83 16.74 10.66
C ALA A 606 -8.56 17.44 11.18
N ASP A 607 -8.37 17.47 12.51
CA ASP A 607 -7.03 17.64 13.07
C ASP A 607 -6.30 16.30 12.97
N LEU A 608 -5.19 16.32 12.23
CA LEU A 608 -4.44 15.14 11.84
C LEU A 608 -3.09 15.02 12.56
N GLY A 609 -2.73 16.00 13.41
CA GLY A 609 -1.41 16.06 14.05
C GLY A 609 -0.24 16.22 13.07
N LEU A 610 -0.52 16.62 11.83
CA LEU A 610 0.49 16.88 10.79
C LEU A 610 1.19 18.21 11.04
N GLN A 611 2.51 18.22 10.86
CA GLN A 611 3.31 19.45 10.87
C GLN A 611 3.42 19.99 9.43
N ASN A 612 3.44 21.30 9.23
CA ASN A 612 3.70 21.87 7.91
C ASN A 612 5.21 21.80 7.60
N ALA A 613 5.57 21.52 6.35
CA ALA A 613 6.95 21.59 5.89
C ALA A 613 7.54 23.01 6.04
N ASP A 614 8.84 23.10 6.27
CA ASP A 614 9.55 24.37 6.33
C ASP A 614 9.58 25.06 4.96
N THR A 615 8.89 26.19 4.84
CA THR A 615 8.87 27.04 3.65
C THR A 615 9.81 28.25 3.76
N THR A 616 10.63 28.34 4.82
CA THR A 616 11.65 29.39 4.99
C THR A 616 12.95 29.07 4.26
N SER A 617 13.12 27.84 3.79
CA SER A 617 14.21 27.43 2.89
C SER A 617 14.18 28.26 1.61
N VAL A 618 15.12 29.19 1.46
CA VAL A 618 15.30 29.97 0.23
C VAL A 618 15.61 29.00 -0.91
N PRO A 619 14.85 29.01 -2.04
CA PRO A 619 15.17 28.18 -3.18
C PRO A 619 16.58 28.48 -3.68
N ASP A 620 17.38 27.43 -3.85
CA ASP A 620 18.73 27.48 -4.42
C ASP A 620 18.73 28.32 -5.71
N PRO A 621 19.42 29.48 -5.76
CA PRO A 621 19.40 30.35 -6.94
C PRO A 621 20.08 29.72 -8.16
N PHE A 622 20.80 28.61 -7.97
CA PHE A 622 21.42 27.81 -9.02
C PHE A 622 20.61 26.56 -9.37
N ARG A 623 19.33 26.46 -8.95
CA ARG A 623 18.43 25.34 -9.27
C ARG A 623 18.36 24.96 -10.76
N PRO A 624 18.36 25.89 -11.75
CA PRO A 624 18.41 25.50 -13.17
C PRO A 624 19.70 24.74 -13.54
N GLN A 625 20.83 25.10 -12.92
CA GLN A 625 22.11 24.42 -13.11
C GLN A 625 22.14 23.06 -12.40
N PHE A 626 21.56 22.94 -11.20
CA PHE A 626 21.34 21.65 -10.52
C PHE A 626 20.56 20.65 -11.39
N LEU A 627 19.48 21.09 -12.07
CA LEU A 627 18.71 20.23 -12.97
C LEU A 627 19.53 19.81 -14.20
N ALA A 628 20.22 20.74 -14.85
CA ALA A 628 21.10 20.44 -15.99
C ALA A 628 22.23 19.45 -15.63
N ILE A 629 22.76 19.52 -14.40
CA ILE A 629 23.77 18.57 -13.90
C ILE A 629 23.21 17.14 -13.79
N LEU A 630 21.95 16.96 -13.40
CA LEU A 630 21.33 15.62 -13.34
C LEU A 630 21.17 15.01 -14.74
N GLU A 631 20.83 15.82 -15.75
CA GLU A 631 20.81 15.40 -17.15
C GLU A 631 22.23 15.04 -17.65
N MET A 632 23.22 15.89 -17.37
CA MET A 632 24.63 15.63 -17.69
C MET A 632 25.19 14.39 -16.99
N GLU A 633 24.75 14.05 -15.78
CA GLU A 633 25.15 12.82 -15.08
C GLU A 633 24.58 11.57 -15.78
N ALA A 634 23.34 11.65 -16.23
CA ALA A 634 22.67 10.57 -16.97
C ALA A 634 23.30 10.37 -18.36
N ASP A 635 23.74 11.44 -19.02
CA ASP A 635 24.40 11.39 -20.33
C ASP A 635 25.88 11.03 -20.26
N ALA A 636 26.65 11.52 -19.28
CA ALA A 636 28.04 11.12 -19.05
C ALA A 636 28.17 9.60 -18.83
N LYS A 637 27.17 8.99 -18.17
CA LYS A 637 27.08 7.52 -18.02
C LYS A 637 26.91 6.77 -19.36
N LYS A 638 26.38 7.42 -20.41
CA LYS A 638 26.22 6.86 -21.76
C LYS A 638 27.46 7.16 -22.62
N THR A 639 27.84 8.43 -22.71
CA THR A 639 28.89 8.94 -23.60
C THR A 639 30.30 8.64 -23.11
N HIS A 640 30.47 8.42 -21.79
CA HIS A 640 31.75 8.39 -21.09
C HIS A 640 32.52 9.72 -21.16
N ASP A 641 31.85 10.82 -21.55
CA ASP A 641 32.38 12.18 -21.42
C ASP A 641 32.01 12.76 -20.05
N TRP A 642 33.02 12.85 -19.18
CA TRP A 642 32.89 13.33 -17.82
C TRP A 642 33.17 14.83 -17.68
N GLN A 643 33.66 15.52 -18.73
CA GLN A 643 34.02 16.92 -18.63
C GLN A 643 32.79 17.84 -18.37
N PRO A 644 31.68 17.76 -19.14
CA PRO A 644 30.52 18.63 -18.91
C PRO A 644 29.95 18.51 -17.51
N LEU A 645 29.79 17.27 -17.01
CA LEU A 645 29.35 17.00 -15.63
C LEU A 645 30.30 17.64 -14.61
N THR A 646 31.61 17.39 -14.75
CA THR A 646 32.61 17.82 -13.77
C THR A 646 32.75 19.34 -13.72
N GLU A 647 32.74 20.02 -14.87
CA GLU A 647 32.82 21.48 -14.91
C GLU A 647 31.55 22.13 -14.34
N ASN A 648 30.36 21.61 -14.64
CA ASN A 648 29.11 22.17 -14.12
C ASN A 648 28.95 21.91 -12.61
N VAL A 649 29.27 20.73 -12.08
CA VAL A 649 29.26 20.47 -10.62
C VAL A 649 30.25 21.37 -9.89
N THR A 650 31.45 21.60 -10.46
CA THR A 650 32.46 22.47 -9.84
C THR A 650 31.98 23.92 -9.77
N ASP A 651 31.43 24.45 -10.86
CA ASP A 651 30.92 25.82 -10.92
C ASP A 651 29.69 26.01 -10.02
N TYR A 652 28.79 25.02 -9.98
CA TYR A 652 27.61 25.00 -9.11
C TYR A 652 27.98 25.03 -7.61
N LEU A 653 28.88 24.16 -7.17
CA LEU A 653 29.36 24.15 -5.77
C LEU A 653 30.20 25.39 -5.46
N GLY A 654 31.03 25.86 -6.40
CA GLY A 654 31.81 27.09 -6.26
C GLY A 654 30.97 28.37 -6.14
N LYS A 655 29.74 28.35 -6.66
CA LYS A 655 28.72 29.41 -6.49
C LYS A 655 27.92 29.30 -5.19
N GLY A 656 28.04 28.18 -4.46
CA GLY A 656 27.29 27.92 -3.23
C GLY A 656 25.91 27.29 -3.43
N GLY A 657 25.72 26.49 -4.49
CA GLY A 657 24.50 25.70 -4.69
C GLY A 657 24.31 24.61 -3.62
N THR A 658 23.08 24.44 -3.15
CA THR A 658 22.73 23.66 -1.94
C THR A 658 21.77 22.49 -2.17
N SER A 659 21.30 22.26 -3.39
CA SER A 659 20.29 21.24 -3.74
C SER A 659 20.83 19.80 -3.85
N PHE A 660 22.16 19.57 -3.83
CA PHE A 660 22.72 18.21 -3.76
C PHE A 660 23.04 17.81 -2.31
N SER A 661 22.59 16.63 -1.88
CA SER A 661 23.05 16.00 -0.65
C SER A 661 24.54 15.61 -0.74
N PRO A 662 25.30 15.56 0.37
CA PRO A 662 26.73 15.26 0.33
C PRO A 662 27.01 13.87 -0.26
N THR A 663 26.17 12.88 0.08
CA THR A 663 26.19 11.54 -0.53
C THR A 663 25.90 11.55 -2.04
N LYS A 664 25.03 12.45 -2.55
CA LYS A 664 24.82 12.63 -4.00
C LYS A 664 26.05 13.24 -4.70
N ILE A 665 26.71 14.22 -4.08
CA ILE A 665 27.99 14.76 -4.57
C ILE A 665 29.05 13.66 -4.60
N SER A 666 29.14 12.84 -3.55
CA SER A 666 30.03 11.67 -3.47
C SER A 666 29.74 10.64 -4.58
N SER A 667 28.46 10.37 -4.89
CA SER A 667 28.08 9.50 -6.01
C SER A 667 28.57 10.03 -7.36
N MET A 668 28.53 11.35 -7.60
CA MET A 668 29.07 11.96 -8.81
C MET A 668 30.60 11.95 -8.82
N ALA A 669 31.25 12.25 -7.69
CA ALA A 669 32.71 12.22 -7.55
C ALA A 669 33.29 10.80 -7.78
N LEU A 670 32.62 9.76 -7.29
CA LEU A 670 32.98 8.36 -7.53
C LEU A 670 32.82 7.94 -9.00
N LYS A 671 31.82 8.50 -9.71
CA LYS A 671 31.65 8.26 -11.15
C LYS A 671 32.77 8.91 -11.97
N VAL A 672 33.19 10.13 -11.62
CA VAL A 672 34.37 10.77 -12.23
C VAL A 672 35.64 9.97 -11.90
N PHE A 673 35.83 9.56 -10.65
CA PHE A 673 36.95 8.70 -10.24
C PHE A 673 37.06 7.41 -11.07
N ASN A 674 35.95 6.70 -11.30
CA ASN A 674 35.95 5.49 -12.12
C ASN A 674 36.09 5.80 -13.62
N GLY A 675 35.43 6.86 -14.09
CA GLY A 675 35.18 7.13 -15.50
C GLY A 675 36.31 7.83 -16.27
N THR A 676 37.24 8.54 -15.60
CA THR A 676 38.36 9.23 -16.26
C THR A 676 39.71 9.00 -15.60
N ASN A 677 40.78 9.35 -16.31
CA ASN A 677 42.13 9.50 -15.78
C ASN A 677 42.69 10.93 -15.99
N ASP A 678 41.85 11.89 -16.41
CA ASP A 678 42.24 13.30 -16.56
C ASP A 678 42.53 13.93 -15.17
N PRO A 679 43.76 14.39 -14.89
CA PRO A 679 44.11 15.01 -13.61
C PRO A 679 43.32 16.28 -13.30
N LYS A 680 42.86 17.04 -14.31
CA LYS A 680 42.02 18.23 -14.11
C LYS A 680 40.68 17.83 -13.49
N LEU A 681 40.01 16.86 -14.12
CA LEU A 681 38.67 16.41 -13.69
C LEU A 681 38.71 15.69 -12.34
N LEU A 682 39.74 14.87 -12.11
CA LEU A 682 39.97 14.21 -10.81
C LEU A 682 40.22 15.22 -9.69
N ASN A 683 41.03 16.27 -9.93
CA ASN A 683 41.27 17.32 -8.95
C ASN A 683 40.07 18.27 -8.74
N GLN A 684 39.14 18.34 -9.70
CA GLN A 684 37.84 18.99 -9.49
C GLN A 684 36.95 18.14 -8.57
N ALA A 685 36.76 16.85 -8.87
CA ALA A 685 36.00 15.93 -8.02
C ALA A 685 36.57 15.82 -6.59
N LEU A 686 37.89 15.85 -6.44
CA LEU A 686 38.58 15.88 -5.15
C LEU A 686 38.15 17.08 -4.29
N LYS A 687 38.05 18.28 -4.88
CA LYS A 687 37.61 19.51 -4.17
C LYS A 687 36.15 19.50 -3.74
N TRP A 688 35.28 18.80 -4.48
CA TRP A 688 33.92 18.58 -3.98
C TRP A 688 33.96 17.69 -2.74
N MET A 689 34.81 16.65 -2.77
CA MET A 689 34.96 15.73 -1.65
C MET A 689 35.61 16.37 -0.42
N GLU A 690 36.57 17.29 -0.58
CA GLU A 690 37.09 18.13 0.51
C GLU A 690 35.97 18.83 1.30
N GLN A 691 34.94 19.34 0.61
CA GLN A 691 33.77 19.96 1.25
C GLN A 691 32.82 18.91 1.84
N VAL A 692 32.51 17.86 1.08
CA VAL A 692 31.59 16.78 1.49
C VAL A 692 32.06 16.10 2.77
N VAL A 693 33.35 15.73 2.89
CA VAL A 693 33.83 15.01 4.08
C VAL A 693 33.92 15.86 5.33
N GLU A 694 33.83 17.19 5.25
CA GLU A 694 33.68 18.03 6.45
C GLU A 694 32.22 18.22 6.86
N ILE A 695 31.28 18.10 5.91
CA ILE A 695 29.82 18.16 6.16
C ILE A 695 29.29 16.80 6.66
N GLU A 696 29.65 15.71 5.99
CA GLU A 696 29.10 14.36 6.24
C GLU A 696 30.20 13.30 6.25
N LYS A 697 30.41 12.70 7.44
CA LYS A 697 31.50 11.77 7.75
C LYS A 697 30.95 10.35 7.85
N ASN A 698 30.70 9.71 6.71
CA ASN A 698 30.22 8.34 6.60
C ASN A 698 31.19 7.45 5.79
N THR A 699 30.97 6.14 5.80
CA THR A 699 31.80 5.12 5.12
C THR A 699 32.00 5.45 3.63
N PHE A 700 30.93 5.80 2.93
CA PHE A 700 30.93 6.06 1.49
C PHE A 700 31.61 7.39 1.12
N THR A 701 31.40 8.46 1.89
CA THR A 701 32.03 9.77 1.63
C THR A 701 33.54 9.71 1.88
N MET A 702 33.97 9.09 2.99
CA MET A 702 35.40 8.89 3.27
C MET A 702 36.06 7.95 2.25
N GLY A 703 35.42 6.83 1.91
CA GLY A 703 35.93 5.86 0.94
C GLY A 703 36.10 6.46 -0.46
N THR A 704 35.17 7.30 -0.90
CA THR A 704 35.25 8.03 -2.18
C THR A 704 36.37 9.07 -2.17
N TYR A 705 36.48 9.86 -1.10
CA TYR A 705 37.52 10.88 -0.97
C TYR A 705 38.93 10.29 -0.96
N ALA A 706 39.13 9.22 -0.19
CA ALA A 706 40.40 8.48 -0.15
C ALA A 706 40.80 7.91 -1.53
N ASN A 707 39.83 7.41 -2.30
CA ASN A 707 40.08 6.92 -3.66
C ASN A 707 40.52 8.05 -4.62
N LEU A 708 39.90 9.22 -4.53
CA LEU A 708 40.31 10.40 -5.30
C LEU A 708 41.70 10.89 -4.91
N LEU A 709 42.00 11.02 -3.61
CA LEU A 709 43.35 11.34 -3.10
C LEU A 709 44.39 10.37 -3.68
N TYR A 710 44.10 9.07 -3.63
CA TYR A 710 45.00 8.03 -4.10
C TYR A 710 45.28 8.10 -5.62
N LYS A 711 44.24 8.35 -6.41
CA LYS A 711 44.33 8.44 -7.88
C LYS A 711 44.94 9.77 -8.36
N SER A 712 44.75 10.86 -7.62
CA SER A 712 45.45 12.15 -7.83
C SER A 712 46.90 12.13 -7.32
N GLY A 713 47.31 11.11 -6.54
CA GLY A 713 48.70 10.86 -6.15
C GLY A 713 49.04 11.12 -4.68
N ASP A 714 48.12 11.66 -3.87
CA ASP A 714 48.29 11.79 -2.42
C ASP A 714 47.99 10.45 -1.73
N LYS A 715 48.94 9.52 -1.87
CA LYS A 715 48.83 8.17 -1.31
C LYS A 715 48.87 8.16 0.22
N GLU A 716 49.50 9.16 0.85
CA GLU A 716 49.63 9.19 2.31
C GLU A 716 48.29 9.57 2.98
N ASN A 717 47.64 10.63 2.51
CA ASN A 717 46.34 11.03 3.07
C ASN A 717 45.21 10.11 2.61
N ALA A 718 45.30 9.52 1.40
CA ALA A 718 44.39 8.45 0.98
C ALA A 718 44.34 7.29 1.98
N LEU A 719 45.50 6.79 2.40
CA LEU A 719 45.58 5.72 3.40
C LEU A 719 44.95 6.14 4.74
N LYS A 720 45.18 7.38 5.21
CA LYS A 720 44.58 7.90 6.45
C LYS A 720 43.06 8.00 6.39
N TRP A 721 42.48 8.32 5.24
CA TRP A 721 41.02 8.40 5.08
C TRP A 721 40.37 7.03 4.81
N MET A 722 41.05 6.13 4.10
CA MET A 722 40.55 4.77 3.88
C MET A 722 40.55 3.95 5.19
N VAL A 723 41.51 4.15 6.11
CA VAL A 723 41.43 3.53 7.46
C VAL A 723 40.13 3.92 8.16
N LYS A 724 39.80 5.21 8.23
CA LYS A 724 38.55 5.68 8.86
C LYS A 724 37.29 5.13 8.19
N SER A 725 37.35 4.94 6.87
CA SER A 725 36.29 4.26 6.11
C SER A 725 36.11 2.81 6.57
N VAL A 726 37.20 2.06 6.75
CA VAL A 726 37.14 0.68 7.27
C VAL A 726 36.68 0.64 8.73
N GLU A 727 37.15 1.56 9.57
CA GLU A 727 36.78 1.66 11.00
C GLU A 727 35.30 2.04 11.24
N LEU A 728 34.64 2.62 10.23
CA LEU A 728 33.23 3.06 10.29
C LEU A 728 32.28 2.15 9.49
N ALA A 729 32.81 1.20 8.72
CA ALA A 729 32.03 0.29 7.89
C ALA A 729 31.21 -0.71 8.74
N HIS A 730 30.00 -1.03 8.28
CA HIS A 730 29.24 -2.14 8.87
C HIS A 730 29.92 -3.48 8.58
N GLU A 731 29.65 -4.52 9.40
CA GLU A 731 30.39 -5.80 9.35
C GLU A 731 30.39 -6.47 7.96
N GLU A 732 29.29 -6.34 7.21
CA GLU A 732 29.14 -6.82 5.84
C GLU A 732 29.95 -6.01 4.80
N GLU A 733 30.23 -4.73 5.09
CA GLU A 733 30.96 -3.81 4.21
C GLU A 733 32.48 -3.82 4.44
N ILE A 734 32.93 -4.14 5.66
CA ILE A 734 34.36 -4.16 6.04
C ILE A 734 35.24 -4.86 4.97
N PRO A 735 34.89 -6.04 4.43
CA PRO A 735 35.70 -6.72 3.41
C PRO A 735 35.94 -5.89 2.14
N VAL A 736 34.98 -5.05 1.74
CA VAL A 736 35.07 -4.21 0.53
C VAL A 736 36.09 -3.08 0.75
N TYR A 737 35.93 -2.31 1.83
CA TYR A 737 36.82 -1.19 2.12
C TYR A 737 38.23 -1.67 2.53
N GLN A 738 38.34 -2.80 3.25
CA GLN A 738 39.62 -3.43 3.57
C GLN A 738 40.37 -3.88 2.30
N ALA A 739 39.69 -4.47 1.32
CA ALA A 739 40.31 -4.85 0.05
C ALA A 739 40.82 -3.62 -0.75
N ILE A 740 40.12 -2.49 -0.67
CA ILE A 740 40.58 -1.22 -1.27
C ILE A 740 41.81 -0.68 -0.52
N TYR A 741 41.80 -0.70 0.81
CA TYR A 741 42.92 -0.29 1.65
C TYR A 741 44.20 -1.10 1.37
N ASP A 742 44.07 -2.43 1.25
CA ASP A 742 45.20 -3.31 0.98
C ASP A 742 45.77 -3.13 -0.44
N LYS A 743 44.93 -2.79 -1.43
CA LYS A 743 45.39 -2.34 -2.75
C LYS A 743 46.21 -1.05 -2.65
N MET A 744 45.70 -0.03 -1.92
CA MET A 744 46.42 1.23 -1.72
C MET A 744 47.78 1.02 -1.07
N LYS A 745 47.86 0.16 -0.04
CA LYS A 745 49.10 -0.21 0.64
C LYS A 745 50.14 -0.86 -0.27
N LYS A 746 49.72 -1.69 -1.21
CA LYS A 746 50.59 -2.37 -2.19
C LYS A 746 51.01 -1.47 -3.36
N GLY A 747 50.45 -0.26 -3.46
CA GLY A 747 50.66 0.62 -4.62
C GLY A 747 49.83 0.24 -5.85
N GLU A 748 48.91 -0.71 -5.73
CA GLU A 748 48.01 -1.19 -6.80
C GLU A 748 46.95 -0.14 -7.14
N LYS A 749 46.23 -0.32 -8.27
CA LYS A 749 45.07 0.53 -8.60
C LYS A 749 43.83 0.08 -7.85
N THR A 750 43.04 1.05 -7.39
CA THR A 750 41.75 0.81 -6.74
C THR A 750 40.56 0.87 -7.70
N TRP A 751 40.77 1.38 -8.91
CA TRP A 751 39.88 1.36 -10.08
C TRP A 751 40.37 0.39 -11.16
#